data_AF-A0A0Q8R4V7-F1
#
_entry.id   AF-A0A0Q8R4V7-F1
#
_cell.length_a   1.000
_cell.length_b   1.000
_cell.length_c   1.000
_cell.angle_alpha   90.00
_cell.angle_beta   90.00
_cell.angle_gamma   90.00
#
_symmetry.space_group_name_H-M   'P 1'
#
loop_
_entity.id
_entity.type
_entity.pdbx_description
1 polymer ?
#
loop_
_entity_poly.entity_id
_entity_poly.type
_entity_poly.pdbx_seq_one_letter_code
_entity_poly.pdbx_strand_id
1 'polypeptide(L)'
;MRTSAAALELDFTEPSITAAKAIHAVLHQGDGLDRPGLLRTMETAYGSTAADGHWSLRDAYDVVELGQVLHLATLDLPQEPAECLAALTALTASLPTHTVRSEEQIALQQFSTPAAIGYLAALAARITAADTVLEPSAGTGLLAVFAARVGAKLVLNEIDPARAAMLEAAFPTAPVSRHDGELIHDLLPLSIRPTAVLINPPFSRSMGRHADPLAAFRHLRAALKRLGAGGRCAAILPDRVDTSSRAWTKATEGCAITLHVELPAKAYAKHGTSQIVKLIVLEKGSQDDVALIRCSSLAEVLAAISTSATSLTATPRCSPVRLAPTRAHGSLLGSLSSRPRLSAPIAKAAPSLGALDISYDVFAEPVPTGEAVGVYLPYRPSRIAIPCASAHPTALVESIAMGSITAPRPSYVPKLPTRVVADRVLSDAQLETLIYAGDAFERDISGLFKVAEEGLSLAPDQDGRPYRTGFFLGDGTGAGKGRQVAAIILDQWLRGRRKHIWISKTETLLEDARRDWTAVGGLALDIQHLNQWKLGTPIGAAEGVLFLTYATLRSNRGDKGTRLQQILDWVGGDFDGMMVFDEAHEMAGVAGGEGRFGTKDGSDQGIAGVRLQNLLPRARVLYVSATGASDVNNLAYATRLGLWGPTTAFADRRAFVDSLRRGGIAAMELIARDLKMQGLYVARALSFAGVEYDILEHRLTPDQIEVYDAYADAWSILCAARHKIAYREEAVMRRNAA
;
A
#
# COMPACT_ATOMS: atom_id res chain seq x y z
N MET A 1 47.82 -44.46 -33.33
CA MET A 1 47.24 -43.91 -32.09
C MET A 1 46.63 -42.56 -32.44
N ARG A 2 45.30 -42.48 -32.51
CA ARG A 2 44.55 -41.24 -32.72
C ARG A 2 44.35 -40.59 -31.35
N THR A 3 44.92 -39.41 -31.12
CA THR A 3 44.53 -38.54 -30.02
C THR A 3 43.36 -37.68 -30.50
N SER A 4 42.20 -37.98 -29.95
CA SER A 4 40.97 -37.20 -30.12
C SER A 4 41.13 -35.88 -29.37
N ALA A 5 41.17 -34.77 -30.11
CA ALA A 5 40.93 -33.44 -29.56
C ALA A 5 39.46 -33.37 -29.12
N ALA A 6 39.19 -33.64 -27.85
CA ALA A 6 37.92 -33.26 -27.24
C ALA A 6 37.93 -31.74 -27.12
N ALA A 7 37.10 -31.08 -27.92
CA ALA A 7 36.77 -29.68 -27.73
C ALA A 7 36.19 -29.52 -26.32
N LEU A 8 36.87 -28.72 -25.48
CA LEU A 8 36.24 -28.11 -24.32
C LEU A 8 35.22 -27.11 -24.86
N GLU A 9 33.99 -27.58 -25.11
CA GLU A 9 32.84 -26.69 -25.17
C GLU A 9 32.67 -26.09 -23.76
N LEU A 10 33.11 -24.85 -23.60
CA LEU A 10 32.70 -24.03 -22.47
C LEU A 10 31.18 -23.87 -22.58
N ASP A 11 30.45 -24.56 -21.70
CA ASP A 11 29.00 -24.45 -21.61
C ASP A 11 28.66 -23.05 -21.04
N PHE A 12 28.41 -22.10 -21.94
CA PHE A 12 27.98 -20.73 -21.63
C PHE A 12 26.48 -20.66 -21.30
N THR A 13 25.83 -21.74 -20.87
CA THR A 13 24.46 -21.64 -20.36
C THR A 13 24.41 -20.72 -19.14
N GLU A 14 23.51 -19.73 -19.16
CA GLU A 14 23.29 -18.89 -18.00
C GLU A 14 22.95 -19.76 -16.77
N PRO A 15 23.57 -19.48 -15.60
CA PRO A 15 23.30 -20.21 -14.36
C PRO A 15 21.81 -20.32 -14.02
N SER A 16 21.04 -19.29 -14.34
CA SER A 16 19.57 -19.24 -14.19
C SER A 16 18.86 -20.36 -14.97
N ILE A 17 19.25 -20.58 -16.23
CA ILE A 17 18.68 -21.61 -17.11
C ILE A 17 19.13 -23.00 -16.65
N THR A 18 20.38 -23.14 -16.23
CA THR A 18 20.91 -24.41 -15.70
C THR A 18 20.19 -24.82 -14.43
N ALA A 19 19.98 -23.89 -13.49
CA ALA A 19 19.19 -24.11 -12.29
C ALA A 19 17.74 -24.50 -12.64
N ALA A 20 17.11 -23.81 -13.60
CA ALA A 20 15.74 -24.11 -14.01
C ALA A 20 15.59 -25.51 -14.63
N LYS A 21 16.57 -25.96 -15.43
CA LYS A 21 16.63 -27.33 -15.96
C LYS A 21 16.77 -28.38 -14.85
N ALA A 22 17.54 -28.08 -13.80
CA ALA A 22 17.64 -28.95 -12.63
C ALA A 22 16.32 -29.04 -11.86
N ILE A 23 15.63 -27.90 -11.66
CA ILE A 23 14.27 -27.88 -11.06
C ILE A 23 13.29 -28.67 -11.91
N HIS A 24 13.31 -28.49 -13.23
CA HIS A 24 12.50 -29.28 -14.16
C HIS A 24 12.70 -30.79 -13.96
N ALA A 25 13.95 -31.26 -13.80
CA ALA A 25 14.26 -32.66 -13.57
C ALA A 25 13.68 -33.18 -12.25
N VAL A 26 13.71 -32.38 -11.18
CA VAL A 26 13.07 -32.71 -9.89
C VAL A 26 11.56 -32.86 -10.07
N LEU A 27 10.92 -31.88 -10.71
CA LEU A 27 9.47 -31.93 -10.96
C LEU A 27 9.07 -33.11 -11.85
N HIS A 28 9.90 -33.47 -12.83
CA HIS A 28 9.67 -34.64 -13.68
C HIS A 28 9.71 -35.97 -12.92
N GLN A 29 10.43 -36.05 -11.79
CA GLN A 29 10.45 -37.25 -10.93
C GLN A 29 9.22 -37.35 -10.02
N GLY A 30 8.38 -36.31 -9.98
CA GLY A 30 7.21 -36.23 -9.10
C GLY A 30 7.53 -35.72 -7.70
N ASP A 31 8.77 -35.29 -7.46
CA ASP A 31 9.21 -34.76 -6.18
C ASP A 31 8.78 -33.30 -6.01
N GLY A 32 8.38 -32.93 -4.79
CA GLY A 32 8.15 -31.53 -4.41
C GLY A 32 9.47 -30.79 -4.24
N LEU A 33 9.45 -29.47 -4.44
CA LEU A 33 10.61 -28.61 -4.21
C LEU A 33 10.36 -27.76 -2.96
N ASP A 34 11.17 -27.98 -1.93
CA ASP A 34 11.17 -27.13 -0.74
C ASP A 34 12.22 -26.00 -0.85
N ARG A 35 12.18 -25.05 0.09
CA ARG A 35 13.09 -23.90 0.09
C ARG A 35 14.57 -24.33 0.19
N PRO A 36 14.98 -25.26 1.08
CA PRO A 36 16.36 -25.77 1.10
C PRO A 36 16.78 -26.44 -0.20
N GLY A 37 15.90 -27.20 -0.85
CA GLY A 37 16.14 -27.77 -2.18
C GLY A 37 16.42 -26.71 -3.22
N LEU A 38 15.56 -25.68 -3.29
CA LEU A 38 15.74 -24.53 -4.19
C LEU A 38 17.09 -23.83 -3.99
N LEU A 39 17.46 -23.52 -2.74
CA LEU A 39 18.71 -22.84 -2.44
C LEU A 39 19.92 -23.67 -2.88
N ARG A 40 19.93 -24.99 -2.61
CA ARG A 40 21.00 -25.88 -3.08
C ARG A 40 21.09 -25.94 -4.60
N THR A 41 19.97 -25.95 -5.31
CA THR A 41 19.96 -25.92 -6.78
C THR A 41 20.56 -24.63 -7.32
N MET A 42 20.19 -23.49 -6.73
CA MET A 42 20.75 -22.18 -7.09
C MET A 42 22.26 -22.13 -6.80
N GLU A 43 22.68 -22.55 -5.61
CA GLU A 43 24.10 -22.60 -5.21
C GLU A 43 24.95 -23.46 -6.15
N THR A 44 24.42 -24.61 -6.56
CA THR A 44 25.10 -25.52 -7.49
C THR A 44 25.28 -24.87 -8.86
N ALA A 45 24.25 -24.18 -9.37
CA ALA A 45 24.29 -23.58 -10.69
C ALA A 45 25.14 -22.30 -10.74
N TYR A 46 25.09 -21.47 -9.69
CA TYR A 46 25.83 -20.20 -9.60
C TYR A 46 27.22 -20.34 -8.97
N GLY A 47 27.56 -21.53 -8.44
CA GLY A 47 28.83 -21.80 -7.76
C GLY A 47 29.05 -20.96 -6.49
N SER A 48 28.01 -20.31 -5.98
CA SER A 48 28.05 -19.36 -4.89
C SER A 48 26.69 -19.26 -4.19
N THR A 49 26.70 -18.82 -2.94
CA THR A 49 25.49 -18.61 -2.13
C THR A 49 24.82 -17.29 -2.48
N ALA A 50 23.55 -17.14 -2.10
CA ALA A 50 22.85 -15.85 -2.24
C ALA A 50 23.55 -14.71 -1.47
N ALA A 51 24.32 -15.04 -0.43
CA ALA A 51 25.09 -14.06 0.35
C ALA A 51 26.24 -13.43 -0.44
N ASP A 52 26.73 -14.11 -1.48
CA ASP A 52 27.82 -13.62 -2.33
C ASP A 52 27.36 -12.54 -3.33
N GLY A 53 26.04 -12.33 -3.45
CA GLY A 53 25.44 -11.26 -4.27
C GLY A 53 25.36 -11.53 -5.77
N HIS A 54 25.80 -12.70 -6.25
CA HIS A 54 25.68 -13.10 -7.66
C HIS A 54 24.24 -13.42 -8.09
N TRP A 55 23.38 -13.76 -7.13
CA TRP A 55 21.96 -13.99 -7.32
C TRP A 55 21.21 -13.72 -6.02
N SER A 56 19.92 -13.43 -6.13
CA SER A 56 19.03 -13.14 -5.03
C SER A 56 17.95 -14.20 -4.88
N LEU A 57 17.31 -14.27 -3.71
CA LEU A 57 16.16 -15.17 -3.51
C LEU A 57 14.99 -14.83 -4.45
N ARG A 58 14.96 -13.62 -5.02
CA ARG A 58 14.00 -13.26 -6.07
C ARG A 58 14.32 -13.94 -7.39
N ASP A 59 15.59 -13.95 -7.80
CA ASP A 59 16.04 -14.65 -9.01
C ASP A 59 15.72 -16.15 -8.89
N ALA A 60 15.86 -16.72 -7.69
CA ALA A 60 15.47 -18.10 -7.43
C ALA A 60 13.98 -18.37 -7.69
N TYR A 61 13.08 -17.41 -7.43
CA TYR A 61 11.67 -17.56 -7.75
C TYR A 61 11.41 -17.51 -9.26
N ASP A 62 12.07 -16.61 -9.99
CA ASP A 62 11.98 -16.58 -11.47
C ASP A 62 12.53 -17.87 -12.09
N VAL A 63 13.58 -18.45 -11.50
CA VAL A 63 14.14 -19.76 -11.88
C VAL A 63 13.17 -20.91 -11.57
N VAL A 64 12.45 -20.88 -10.44
CA VAL A 64 11.38 -21.86 -10.13
C VAL A 64 10.23 -21.74 -11.14
N GLU A 65 9.85 -20.53 -11.52
CA GLU A 65 8.82 -20.30 -12.54
C GLU A 65 9.26 -20.82 -13.92
N LEU A 66 10.51 -20.57 -14.33
CA LEU A 66 11.07 -21.14 -15.55
C LEU A 66 11.11 -22.67 -15.49
N GLY A 67 11.53 -23.25 -14.36
CA GLY A 67 11.54 -24.71 -14.17
C GLY A 67 10.14 -25.33 -14.29
N GLN A 68 9.11 -24.64 -13.78
CA GLN A 68 7.71 -25.01 -13.99
C GLN A 68 7.32 -24.92 -15.47
N VAL A 69 7.69 -23.84 -16.18
CA VAL A 69 7.38 -23.69 -17.62
C VAL A 69 8.00 -24.85 -18.42
N LEU A 70 9.27 -25.17 -18.18
CA LEU A 70 9.96 -26.29 -18.84
C LEU A 70 9.28 -27.63 -18.53
N HIS A 71 8.86 -27.85 -17.28
CA HIS A 71 8.12 -29.05 -16.88
C HIS A 71 6.73 -29.12 -17.53
N LEU A 72 5.96 -28.05 -17.45
CA LEU A 72 4.65 -27.95 -18.07
C LEU A 72 4.72 -28.04 -19.59
N ALA A 73 5.82 -27.70 -20.24
CA ALA A 73 5.96 -27.85 -21.70
C ALA A 73 5.97 -29.33 -22.13
N THR A 74 6.51 -30.24 -21.30
CA THR A 74 6.67 -31.66 -21.64
C THR A 74 5.76 -32.62 -20.86
N LEU A 75 5.18 -32.18 -19.75
CA LEU A 75 4.29 -32.98 -18.91
C LEU A 75 3.06 -33.45 -19.69
N ASP A 76 2.66 -34.71 -19.52
CA ASP A 76 1.36 -35.19 -20.01
C ASP A 76 0.27 -34.75 -19.02
N LEU A 77 -0.55 -33.79 -19.43
CA LEU A 77 -1.61 -33.24 -18.59
C LEU A 77 -2.94 -33.93 -18.89
N PRO A 78 -3.80 -34.15 -17.87
CA PRO A 78 -5.14 -34.69 -18.10
C PRO A 78 -5.91 -33.89 -19.16
N GLN A 79 -6.65 -34.60 -20.01
CA GLN A 79 -7.47 -33.97 -21.05
C GLN A 79 -8.73 -33.31 -20.47
N GLU A 80 -9.27 -33.88 -19.38
CA GLU A 80 -10.43 -33.34 -18.69
C GLU A 80 -10.06 -32.05 -17.94
N PRO A 81 -10.75 -30.92 -18.22
CA PRO A 81 -10.33 -29.63 -17.66
C PRO A 81 -10.32 -29.55 -16.13
N ALA A 82 -11.23 -30.26 -15.47
CA ALA A 82 -11.29 -30.30 -14.01
C ALA A 82 -10.10 -31.07 -13.41
N GLU A 83 -9.71 -32.19 -14.03
CA GLU A 83 -8.56 -33.00 -13.61
C GLU A 83 -7.24 -32.25 -13.87
N CYS A 84 -7.14 -31.59 -15.02
CA CYS A 84 -5.99 -30.76 -15.36
C CYS A 84 -5.83 -29.60 -14.36
N LEU A 85 -6.91 -28.89 -14.05
CA LEU A 85 -6.89 -27.81 -13.04
C LEU A 85 -6.47 -28.33 -11.66
N ALA A 86 -6.94 -29.52 -11.25
CA ALA A 86 -6.54 -30.14 -9.99
C ALA A 86 -5.04 -30.49 -9.98
N ALA A 87 -4.51 -31.07 -11.07
CA ALA A 87 -3.10 -31.40 -11.22
C ALA A 87 -2.21 -30.14 -11.14
N LEU A 88 -2.59 -29.05 -11.83
CA LEU A 88 -1.87 -27.78 -11.79
C LEU A 88 -1.91 -27.11 -10.41
N THR A 89 -3.04 -27.24 -9.70
CA THR A 89 -3.18 -26.75 -8.33
C THR A 89 -2.28 -27.52 -7.38
N ALA A 90 -2.20 -28.85 -7.53
CA ALA A 90 -1.31 -29.69 -6.75
C ALA A 90 0.17 -29.39 -7.02
N LEU A 91 0.56 -29.22 -8.28
CA LEU A 91 1.92 -28.80 -8.67
C LEU A 91 2.28 -27.45 -8.04
N THR A 92 1.38 -26.45 -8.12
CA THR A 92 1.62 -25.14 -7.50
C THR A 92 1.74 -25.26 -5.96
N ALA A 93 1.00 -26.20 -5.35
CA ALA A 93 1.04 -26.44 -3.91
C ALA A 93 2.36 -27.08 -3.44
N SER A 94 3.00 -27.91 -4.27
CA SER A 94 4.25 -28.61 -3.94
C SER A 94 5.52 -27.76 -4.07
N LEU A 95 5.39 -26.50 -4.52
CA LEU A 95 6.51 -25.58 -4.72
C LEU A 95 6.67 -24.59 -3.55
N PRO A 96 7.84 -23.94 -3.39
CA PRO A 96 8.05 -22.96 -2.34
C PRO A 96 7.13 -21.75 -2.49
N THR A 97 6.68 -21.18 -1.37
CA THR A 97 5.94 -19.91 -1.40
C THR A 97 6.90 -18.75 -1.65
N HIS A 98 6.51 -17.79 -2.49
CA HIS A 98 7.28 -16.58 -2.73
C HIS A 98 7.15 -15.63 -1.53
N THR A 99 8.03 -15.78 -0.54
CA THR A 99 7.97 -15.05 0.74
C THR A 99 8.78 -13.76 0.74
N VAL A 100 9.71 -13.60 -0.20
CA VAL A 100 10.51 -12.36 -0.37
C VAL A 100 9.91 -11.50 -1.49
N ARG A 101 9.81 -10.20 -1.24
CA ARG A 101 9.29 -9.19 -2.17
C ARG A 101 10.34 -8.10 -2.38
N SER A 102 10.63 -7.74 -3.62
CA SER A 102 11.51 -6.59 -3.92
C SER A 102 10.74 -5.27 -3.85
N GLU A 103 11.45 -4.15 -3.64
CA GLU A 103 10.83 -2.82 -3.67
C GLU A 103 10.16 -2.54 -5.02
N GLU A 104 10.77 -2.98 -6.12
CA GLU A 104 10.22 -2.86 -7.47
C GLU A 104 8.95 -3.69 -7.63
N GLN A 105 8.91 -4.92 -7.14
CA GLN A 105 7.72 -5.77 -7.18
C GLN A 105 6.55 -5.18 -6.38
N ILE A 106 6.84 -4.62 -5.20
CA ILE A 106 5.85 -3.91 -4.38
C ILE A 106 5.37 -2.65 -5.11
N ALA A 107 6.29 -1.91 -5.72
CA ALA A 107 5.99 -0.65 -6.41
C ALA A 107 5.20 -0.84 -7.71
N LEU A 108 5.49 -1.89 -8.48
CA LEU A 108 4.82 -2.24 -9.75
C LEU A 108 3.58 -3.13 -9.54
N GLN A 109 3.41 -3.70 -8.33
CA GLN A 109 2.41 -4.74 -8.02
C GLN A 109 2.44 -5.89 -9.04
N GLN A 110 3.65 -6.29 -9.44
CA GLN A 110 3.87 -7.30 -10.48
C GLN A 110 4.03 -8.69 -9.84
N PHE A 111 2.98 -9.49 -9.87
CA PHE A 111 3.02 -10.87 -9.39
C PHE A 111 2.87 -11.83 -10.56
N SER A 112 3.74 -12.84 -10.62
CA SER A 112 3.65 -13.90 -11.62
C SER A 112 2.33 -14.66 -11.50
N THR A 113 1.79 -15.09 -12.63
CA THR A 113 0.51 -15.78 -12.71
C THR A 113 0.69 -17.26 -12.37
N PRO A 114 0.06 -17.79 -11.31
CA PRO A 114 0.07 -19.23 -11.01
C PRO A 114 -0.39 -20.07 -12.21
N ALA A 115 0.23 -21.24 -12.41
CA ALA A 115 -0.05 -22.13 -13.53
C ALA A 115 -1.55 -22.46 -13.69
N ALA A 116 -2.25 -22.73 -12.58
CA ALA A 116 -3.69 -23.00 -12.60
C ALA A 116 -4.51 -21.82 -13.16
N ILE A 117 -4.11 -20.57 -12.87
CA ILE A 117 -4.78 -19.38 -13.40
C ILE A 117 -4.39 -19.14 -14.87
N GLY A 118 -3.14 -19.42 -15.23
CA GLY A 118 -2.69 -19.37 -16.62
C GLY A 118 -3.47 -20.32 -17.52
N TYR A 119 -3.74 -21.54 -17.04
CA TYR A 119 -4.58 -22.51 -17.72
C TYR A 119 -6.02 -22.02 -17.91
N LEU A 120 -6.64 -21.48 -16.84
CA LEU A 120 -7.99 -20.92 -16.92
C LEU A 120 -8.07 -19.73 -17.89
N ALA A 121 -7.05 -18.88 -17.93
CA ALA A 121 -6.98 -17.77 -18.87
C ALA A 121 -6.89 -18.26 -20.33
N ALA A 122 -6.10 -19.30 -20.61
CA ALA A 122 -6.02 -19.91 -21.94
C ALA A 122 -7.34 -20.58 -22.36
N LEU A 123 -8.00 -21.29 -21.45
CA LEU A 123 -9.34 -21.86 -21.70
C LEU A 123 -10.38 -20.77 -21.94
N ALA A 124 -10.40 -19.73 -21.11
CA ALA A 124 -11.34 -18.62 -21.22
C ALA A 124 -11.15 -17.84 -22.55
N ALA A 125 -9.90 -17.68 -22.98
CA ALA A 125 -9.57 -17.10 -24.28
C ALA A 125 -9.82 -18.06 -25.45
N ARG A 126 -10.21 -19.32 -25.22
CA ARG A 126 -10.46 -20.33 -26.27
C ARG A 126 -9.26 -20.42 -27.23
N ILE A 127 -8.06 -20.60 -26.70
CA ILE A 127 -6.85 -20.72 -27.52
C ILE A 127 -6.86 -22.04 -28.31
N THR A 128 -6.48 -21.98 -29.58
CA THR A 128 -6.37 -23.12 -30.50
C THR A 128 -5.03 -23.07 -31.24
N ALA A 129 -4.65 -24.18 -31.89
CA ALA A 129 -3.43 -24.25 -32.70
C ALA A 129 -3.41 -23.24 -33.87
N ALA A 130 -4.58 -22.76 -34.31
CA ALA A 130 -4.69 -21.79 -35.40
C ALA A 130 -4.31 -20.36 -34.97
N ASP A 131 -4.10 -20.13 -33.68
CA ASP A 131 -3.95 -18.79 -33.15
C ASP A 131 -2.53 -18.25 -33.20
N THR A 132 -2.44 -16.93 -33.37
CA THR A 132 -1.26 -16.16 -33.00
C THR A 132 -1.54 -15.45 -31.69
N VAL A 133 -0.88 -15.88 -30.62
CA VAL A 133 -1.10 -15.41 -29.24
C VAL A 133 -0.02 -14.43 -28.85
N LEU A 134 -0.41 -13.22 -28.49
CA LEU A 134 0.47 -12.20 -27.92
C LEU A 134 0.39 -12.23 -26.39
N GLU A 135 1.55 -12.35 -25.74
CA GLU A 135 1.70 -12.04 -24.31
C GLU A 135 2.61 -10.81 -24.17
N PRO A 136 2.06 -9.61 -23.90
CA PRO A 136 2.81 -8.36 -23.95
C PRO A 136 3.65 -8.08 -22.69
N SER A 137 3.47 -8.90 -21.64
CA SER A 137 4.17 -8.82 -20.35
C SER A 137 4.42 -10.23 -19.83
N ALA A 138 5.30 -10.95 -20.51
CA ALA A 138 5.38 -12.41 -20.47
C ALA A 138 6.08 -12.98 -19.22
N GLY A 139 6.85 -12.17 -18.48
CA GLY A 139 7.59 -12.64 -17.32
C GLY A 139 8.49 -13.82 -17.69
N THR A 140 8.30 -14.95 -17.02
CA THR A 140 9.00 -16.23 -17.28
C THR A 140 8.22 -17.17 -18.22
N GLY A 141 6.97 -16.82 -18.58
CA GLY A 141 6.17 -17.54 -19.57
C GLY A 141 5.15 -18.54 -19.02
N LEU A 142 4.82 -18.47 -17.73
CA LEU A 142 3.80 -19.33 -17.09
C LEU A 142 2.41 -19.20 -17.71
N LEU A 143 2.08 -18.06 -18.33
CA LEU A 143 0.83 -17.87 -19.05
C LEU A 143 0.95 -18.35 -20.51
N ALA A 144 2.05 -18.02 -21.20
CA ALA A 144 2.37 -18.47 -22.56
C ALA A 144 2.40 -20.00 -22.72
N VAL A 145 2.86 -20.75 -21.71
CA VAL A 145 3.06 -22.21 -21.82
C VAL A 145 1.80 -22.95 -22.25
N PHE A 146 0.62 -22.52 -21.78
CA PHE A 146 -0.64 -23.17 -22.14
C PHE A 146 -1.05 -22.90 -23.59
N ALA A 147 -0.72 -21.73 -24.13
CA ALA A 147 -0.91 -21.46 -25.56
C ALA A 147 0.08 -22.28 -26.42
N ALA A 148 1.34 -22.43 -25.97
CA ALA A 148 2.34 -23.27 -26.63
C ALA A 148 1.91 -24.74 -26.69
N ARG A 149 1.37 -25.28 -25.59
CA ARG A 149 0.91 -26.67 -25.49
C ARG A 149 -0.22 -27.01 -26.46
N VAL A 150 -1.07 -26.03 -26.78
CA VAL A 150 -2.14 -26.20 -27.77
C VAL A 150 -1.61 -26.04 -29.21
N GLY A 151 -0.32 -25.73 -29.38
CA GLY A 151 0.34 -25.56 -30.68
C GLY A 151 0.13 -24.17 -31.28
N ALA A 152 -0.31 -23.19 -30.50
CA ALA A 152 -0.51 -21.83 -31.00
C ALA A 152 0.84 -21.14 -31.28
N LYS A 153 0.87 -20.25 -32.27
CA LYS A 153 2.04 -19.42 -32.56
C LYS A 153 2.16 -18.32 -31.50
N LEU A 154 3.27 -18.29 -30.77
CA LEU A 154 3.50 -17.27 -29.74
C LEU A 154 4.16 -16.00 -30.30
N VAL A 155 3.87 -14.88 -29.65
CA VAL A 155 4.61 -13.62 -29.74
C VAL A 155 4.74 -13.09 -28.32
N LEU A 156 5.98 -13.00 -27.82
CA LEU A 156 6.24 -12.75 -26.41
C LEU A 156 6.96 -11.41 -26.24
N ASN A 157 6.68 -10.71 -25.16
CA ASN A 157 7.38 -9.47 -24.82
C ASN A 157 7.69 -9.42 -23.32
N GLU A 158 8.96 -9.18 -22.98
CA GLU A 158 9.41 -8.97 -21.61
C GLU A 158 10.49 -7.90 -21.58
N ILE A 159 10.30 -6.87 -20.75
CA ILE A 159 11.18 -5.70 -20.70
C ILE A 159 12.47 -6.01 -19.94
N ASP A 160 12.40 -6.90 -18.95
CA ASP A 160 13.56 -7.31 -18.16
C ASP A 160 14.48 -8.23 -18.98
N PRO A 161 15.78 -7.88 -19.15
CA PRO A 161 16.70 -8.66 -19.97
C PRO A 161 16.89 -10.12 -19.51
N ALA A 162 16.91 -10.37 -18.20
CA ALA A 162 17.15 -11.70 -17.65
C ALA A 162 15.94 -12.62 -17.88
N ARG A 163 14.74 -12.13 -17.57
CA ARG A 163 13.50 -12.87 -17.85
C ARG A 163 13.24 -13.04 -19.35
N ALA A 164 13.63 -12.08 -20.18
CA ALA A 164 13.60 -12.24 -21.64
C ALA A 164 14.51 -13.39 -22.10
N ALA A 165 15.73 -13.52 -21.55
CA ALA A 165 16.61 -14.66 -21.85
C ALA A 165 16.01 -16.00 -21.38
N MET A 166 15.36 -16.02 -20.22
CA MET A 166 14.61 -17.19 -19.73
C MET A 166 13.47 -17.59 -20.68
N LEU A 167 12.70 -16.61 -21.19
CA LEU A 167 11.64 -16.84 -22.19
C LEU A 167 12.19 -17.39 -23.51
N GLU A 168 13.29 -16.84 -24.00
CA GLU A 168 13.97 -17.31 -25.22
C GLU A 168 14.42 -18.78 -25.05
N ALA A 169 14.89 -19.16 -23.86
CA ALA A 169 15.25 -20.54 -23.53
C ALA A 169 14.03 -21.48 -23.43
N ALA A 170 12.91 -21.01 -22.88
CA ALA A 170 11.68 -21.79 -22.75
C ALA A 170 10.94 -21.96 -24.09
N PHE A 171 10.99 -20.96 -24.97
CA PHE A 171 10.24 -20.90 -26.23
C PHE A 171 11.17 -20.51 -27.40
N PRO A 172 12.11 -21.38 -27.80
CA PRO A 172 13.16 -21.05 -28.77
C PRO A 172 12.64 -20.69 -30.16
N THR A 173 11.40 -21.08 -30.49
CA THR A 173 10.76 -20.78 -31.78
C THR A 173 9.88 -19.53 -31.74
N ALA A 174 9.66 -18.93 -30.57
CA ALA A 174 8.81 -17.76 -30.41
C ALA A 174 9.64 -16.47 -30.52
N PRO A 175 9.18 -15.46 -31.29
CA PRO A 175 9.79 -14.13 -31.24
C PRO A 175 9.58 -13.51 -29.85
N VAL A 176 10.68 -13.08 -29.23
CA VAL A 176 10.70 -12.34 -27.96
C VAL A 176 11.16 -10.90 -28.23
N SER A 177 10.32 -9.92 -27.87
CA SER A 177 10.68 -8.50 -27.89
C SER A 177 10.88 -7.95 -26.48
N ARG A 178 11.57 -6.80 -26.35
CA ARG A 178 11.85 -6.13 -25.07
C ARG A 178 11.29 -4.71 -25.02
N HIS A 179 10.09 -4.55 -25.58
CA HIS A 179 9.42 -3.25 -25.68
C HIS A 179 8.69 -2.90 -24.38
N ASP A 180 8.49 -1.60 -24.13
CA ASP A 180 7.50 -1.16 -23.15
C ASP A 180 6.12 -1.63 -23.59
N GLY A 181 5.44 -2.39 -22.73
CA GLY A 181 4.12 -2.95 -22.99
C GLY A 181 3.03 -1.89 -23.24
N GLU A 182 3.19 -0.65 -22.75
CA GLU A 182 2.29 0.46 -23.09
C GLU A 182 2.36 0.85 -24.57
N LEU A 183 3.49 0.56 -25.21
CA LEU A 183 3.81 0.93 -26.58
C LEU A 183 3.84 -0.30 -27.49
N ILE A 184 3.37 -1.46 -27.02
CA ILE A 184 3.41 -2.71 -27.80
C ILE A 184 2.67 -2.60 -29.13
N HIS A 185 1.61 -1.78 -29.18
CA HIS A 185 0.90 -1.47 -30.42
C HIS A 185 1.76 -0.68 -31.40
N ASP A 186 2.65 0.18 -30.94
CA ASP A 186 3.41 1.07 -31.80
C ASP A 186 4.75 0.43 -32.22
N LEU A 187 5.32 -0.42 -31.35
CA LEU A 187 6.66 -0.97 -31.51
C LEU A 187 6.69 -2.35 -32.19
N LEU A 188 5.63 -3.17 -32.08
CA LEU A 188 5.60 -4.46 -32.79
C LEU A 188 5.51 -4.28 -34.32
N PRO A 189 6.20 -5.13 -35.10
CA PRO A 189 6.06 -5.15 -36.57
C PRO A 189 4.61 -5.20 -37.03
N LEU A 190 4.24 -4.40 -38.05
CA LEU A 190 2.86 -4.32 -38.57
C LEU A 190 2.32 -5.64 -39.14
N SER A 191 3.22 -6.56 -39.51
CA SER A 191 2.91 -7.92 -39.95
C SER A 191 2.39 -8.81 -38.83
N ILE A 192 2.69 -8.48 -37.57
CA ILE A 192 2.21 -9.22 -36.41
C ILE A 192 0.82 -8.70 -36.04
N ARG A 193 -0.19 -9.55 -36.24
CA ARG A 193 -1.59 -9.32 -35.87
C ARG A 193 -2.10 -10.51 -35.06
N PRO A 194 -2.01 -10.45 -33.72
CA PRO A 194 -2.47 -11.55 -32.88
C PRO A 194 -3.98 -11.75 -33.01
N THR A 195 -4.40 -13.01 -32.99
CA THR A 195 -5.81 -13.40 -32.88
C THR A 195 -6.22 -13.54 -31.41
N ALA A 196 -5.26 -13.76 -30.51
CA ALA A 196 -5.47 -13.82 -29.07
C ALA A 196 -4.46 -12.98 -28.31
N VAL A 197 -4.87 -12.47 -27.15
CA VAL A 197 -3.97 -11.87 -26.16
C VAL A 197 -4.20 -12.57 -24.82
N LEU A 198 -3.13 -12.95 -24.14
CA LEU A 198 -3.14 -13.30 -22.72
C LEU A 198 -2.32 -12.22 -22.00
N ILE A 199 -2.86 -11.58 -20.97
CA ILE A 199 -2.17 -10.45 -20.31
C ILE A 199 -2.43 -10.40 -18.81
N ASN A 200 -1.35 -10.25 -18.05
CA ASN A 200 -1.34 -9.85 -16.64
C ASN A 200 -0.43 -8.60 -16.52
N PRO A 201 -0.96 -7.39 -16.76
CA PRO A 201 -0.16 -6.18 -16.81
C PRO A 201 0.26 -5.71 -15.41
N PRO A 202 1.28 -4.85 -15.27
CA PRO A 202 1.60 -4.22 -13.98
C PRO A 202 0.41 -3.38 -13.47
N PHE A 203 0.12 -3.42 -12.17
CA PHE A 203 -1.11 -2.82 -11.62
C PHE A 203 -0.96 -1.37 -11.11
N SER A 204 0.25 -0.89 -10.80
CA SER A 204 0.42 0.39 -10.08
C SER A 204 1.41 1.41 -10.66
N ARG A 205 2.21 1.09 -11.68
CA ARG A 205 3.21 2.00 -12.25
C ARG A 205 3.58 1.65 -13.70
N SER A 206 4.12 2.65 -14.40
CA SER A 206 4.68 2.54 -15.76
C SER A 206 6.05 3.21 -15.80
N MET A 207 6.93 2.77 -16.71
CA MET A 207 8.26 3.38 -16.87
C MET A 207 8.18 4.90 -17.06
N GLY A 208 8.95 5.65 -16.26
CA GLY A 208 9.00 7.12 -16.32
C GLY A 208 7.85 7.86 -15.64
N ARG A 209 6.90 7.19 -15.00
CA ARG A 209 5.81 7.82 -14.21
C ARG A 209 5.76 7.25 -12.80
N HIS A 210 5.66 8.13 -11.80
CA HIS A 210 5.33 7.73 -10.42
C HIS A 210 3.91 7.11 -10.37
N ALA A 211 3.52 6.53 -9.22
CA ALA A 211 2.26 5.77 -9.01
C ALA A 211 1.12 6.14 -9.99
N ASP A 212 0.83 5.23 -10.92
CA ASP A 212 -0.08 5.47 -12.04
C ASP A 212 -1.20 4.43 -12.04
N PRO A 213 -2.40 4.79 -11.55
CA PRO A 213 -3.54 3.85 -11.50
C PRO A 213 -4.06 3.45 -12.88
N LEU A 214 -3.58 4.09 -13.96
CA LEU A 214 -3.98 3.80 -15.33
C LEU A 214 -2.94 2.96 -16.10
N ALA A 215 -1.85 2.51 -15.44
CA ALA A 215 -0.81 1.68 -16.05
C ALA A 215 -1.40 0.43 -16.73
N ALA A 216 -2.14 -0.39 -15.97
CA ALA A 216 -2.81 -1.58 -16.48
C ALA A 216 -3.73 -1.29 -17.69
N PHE A 217 -4.44 -0.16 -17.67
CA PHE A 217 -5.33 0.25 -18.77
C PHE A 217 -4.57 0.65 -20.03
N ARG A 218 -3.37 1.23 -19.92
CA ARG A 218 -2.55 1.57 -21.10
C ARG A 218 -1.96 0.33 -21.75
N HIS A 219 -1.43 -0.61 -20.96
CA HIS A 219 -0.98 -1.91 -21.45
C HIS A 219 -2.13 -2.67 -22.13
N LEU A 220 -3.30 -2.75 -21.46
CA LEU A 220 -4.48 -3.40 -22.02
C LEU A 220 -4.92 -2.74 -23.34
N ARG A 221 -5.00 -1.40 -23.37
CA ARG A 221 -5.38 -0.66 -24.57
C ARG A 221 -4.43 -0.91 -25.73
N ALA A 222 -3.12 -0.93 -25.47
CA ALA A 222 -2.11 -1.19 -26.50
C ALA A 222 -2.26 -2.61 -27.06
N ALA A 223 -2.45 -3.61 -26.20
CA ALA A 223 -2.70 -4.97 -26.63
C ALA A 223 -4.01 -5.11 -27.46
N LEU A 224 -5.11 -4.50 -27.01
CA LEU A 224 -6.41 -4.54 -27.71
C LEU A 224 -6.40 -3.77 -29.05
N LYS A 225 -5.63 -2.69 -29.16
CA LYS A 225 -5.40 -2.01 -30.44
C LYS A 225 -4.71 -2.93 -31.45
N ARG A 226 -3.73 -3.71 -30.98
CA ARG A 226 -2.95 -4.64 -31.80
C ARG A 226 -3.73 -5.93 -32.16
N LEU A 227 -4.69 -6.33 -31.32
CA LEU A 227 -5.58 -7.48 -31.53
C LEU A 227 -6.36 -7.36 -32.86
N GLY A 228 -6.39 -8.45 -33.64
CA GLY A 228 -7.18 -8.55 -34.87
C GLY A 228 -8.68 -8.46 -34.64
N ALA A 229 -9.45 -8.15 -35.68
CA ALA A 229 -10.91 -8.17 -35.61
C ALA A 229 -11.43 -9.59 -35.31
N GLY A 230 -12.43 -9.71 -34.42
CA GLY A 230 -12.88 -11.01 -33.90
C GLY A 230 -11.89 -11.68 -32.95
N GLY A 231 -10.77 -11.03 -32.64
CA GLY A 231 -9.81 -11.52 -31.66
C GLY A 231 -10.32 -11.34 -30.23
N ARG A 232 -9.72 -12.10 -29.32
CA ARG A 232 -10.08 -12.12 -27.89
C ARG A 232 -8.87 -11.92 -26.99
N CYS A 233 -9.09 -11.28 -25.85
CA CYS A 233 -8.07 -10.95 -24.87
C CYS A 233 -8.52 -11.45 -23.51
N ALA A 234 -7.77 -12.37 -22.89
CA ALA A 234 -7.94 -12.70 -21.47
C ALA A 234 -7.00 -11.82 -20.65
N ALA A 235 -7.59 -10.90 -19.89
CA ALA A 235 -6.88 -9.96 -19.03
C ALA A 235 -7.09 -10.30 -17.56
N ILE A 236 -5.99 -10.42 -16.82
CA ILE A 236 -5.99 -10.56 -15.37
C ILE A 236 -5.76 -9.17 -14.77
N LEU A 237 -6.72 -8.67 -13.99
CA LEU A 237 -6.74 -7.30 -13.48
C LEU A 237 -7.14 -7.28 -12.00
N PRO A 238 -6.74 -6.28 -11.20
CA PRO A 238 -7.09 -6.23 -9.79
C PRO A 238 -8.59 -5.94 -9.60
N ASP A 239 -9.17 -6.43 -8.50
CA ASP A 239 -10.59 -6.28 -8.15
C ASP A 239 -11.09 -4.82 -8.17
N ARG A 240 -10.24 -3.88 -7.78
CA ARG A 240 -10.48 -2.43 -7.78
C ARG A 240 -10.76 -1.83 -9.17
N VAL A 241 -10.54 -2.56 -10.26
CA VAL A 241 -10.89 -2.10 -11.61
C VAL A 241 -12.41 -1.96 -11.73
N ASP A 242 -12.84 -0.71 -11.94
CA ASP A 242 -14.22 -0.34 -12.26
C ASP A 242 -14.44 -0.38 -13.78
N THR A 243 -15.16 -1.41 -14.23
CA THR A 243 -15.52 -1.62 -15.64
C THR A 243 -16.61 -0.65 -16.13
N SER A 244 -17.17 0.19 -15.27
CA SER A 244 -18.08 1.28 -15.67
C SER A 244 -17.36 2.63 -15.87
N SER A 245 -16.08 2.70 -15.52
CA SER A 245 -15.31 3.94 -15.58
C SER A 245 -15.02 4.39 -17.00
N ARG A 246 -14.94 5.71 -17.22
CA ARG A 246 -14.54 6.29 -18.53
C ARG A 246 -13.17 5.80 -18.99
N ALA A 247 -12.26 5.54 -18.05
CA ALA A 247 -10.92 5.07 -18.34
C ALA A 247 -10.94 3.62 -18.87
N TRP A 248 -11.79 2.76 -18.30
CA TRP A 248 -12.06 1.42 -18.83
C TRP A 248 -12.66 1.49 -20.23
N THR A 249 -13.74 2.24 -20.44
CA THR A 249 -14.39 2.38 -21.75
C THR A 249 -13.40 2.82 -22.84
N LYS A 250 -12.46 3.70 -22.50
CA LYS A 250 -11.40 4.14 -23.42
C LYS A 250 -10.33 3.08 -23.66
N ALA A 251 -10.01 2.26 -22.66
CA ALA A 251 -9.03 1.20 -22.78
C ALA A 251 -9.56 0.03 -23.62
N THR A 252 -10.85 -0.29 -23.49
CA THR A 252 -11.52 -1.41 -24.15
C THR A 252 -12.35 -1.01 -25.37
N GLU A 253 -12.10 0.17 -25.93
CA GLU A 253 -12.83 0.70 -27.08
C GLU A 253 -12.89 -0.32 -28.24
N GLY A 254 -14.11 -0.63 -28.68
CA GLY A 254 -14.36 -1.62 -29.75
C GLY A 254 -14.33 -3.09 -29.30
N CYS A 255 -14.28 -3.36 -28.00
CA CYS A 255 -14.36 -4.70 -27.43
C CYS A 255 -15.51 -4.79 -26.42
N ALA A 256 -16.15 -5.95 -26.33
CA ALA A 256 -17.15 -6.26 -25.29
C ALA A 256 -16.66 -7.38 -24.37
N ILE A 257 -17.13 -7.39 -23.13
CA ILE A 257 -16.79 -8.38 -22.10
C ILE A 257 -17.63 -9.64 -22.32
N THR A 258 -17.00 -10.75 -22.69
CA THR A 258 -17.66 -12.06 -22.91
C THR A 258 -17.51 -13.05 -21.75
N LEU A 259 -16.60 -12.76 -20.82
CA LEU A 259 -16.49 -13.43 -19.52
C LEU A 259 -15.99 -12.42 -18.48
N HIS A 260 -16.61 -12.39 -17.31
CA HIS A 260 -16.21 -11.52 -16.21
C HIS A 260 -16.30 -12.29 -14.89
N VAL A 261 -15.16 -12.77 -14.38
CA VAL A 261 -15.11 -13.56 -13.15
C VAL A 261 -14.13 -12.97 -12.15
N GLU A 262 -14.52 -12.90 -10.88
CA GLU A 262 -13.65 -12.58 -9.75
C GLU A 262 -13.11 -13.87 -9.15
N LEU A 263 -11.78 -13.96 -9.01
CA LEU A 263 -11.08 -15.15 -8.52
C LEU A 263 -11.11 -15.21 -6.99
N PRO A 264 -10.97 -16.41 -6.39
CA PRO A 264 -10.94 -16.54 -4.94
C PRO A 264 -9.75 -15.80 -4.31
N ALA A 265 -9.94 -15.24 -3.12
CA ALA A 265 -8.96 -14.35 -2.47
C ALA A 265 -7.57 -14.96 -2.19
N LYS A 266 -7.46 -16.30 -2.17
CA LYS A 266 -6.18 -17.01 -1.97
C LYS A 266 -5.55 -17.53 -3.27
N ALA A 267 -6.07 -17.16 -4.45
CA ALA A 267 -5.62 -17.69 -5.74
C ALA A 267 -4.12 -17.43 -6.00
N TYR A 268 -3.57 -16.33 -5.48
CA TYR A 268 -2.16 -15.96 -5.62
C TYR A 268 -1.30 -16.22 -4.37
N ALA A 269 -1.82 -16.91 -3.35
CA ALA A 269 -1.15 -17.02 -2.06
C ALA A 269 0.26 -17.63 -2.15
N LYS A 270 0.46 -18.63 -3.02
CA LYS A 270 1.78 -19.24 -3.29
C LYS A 270 2.77 -18.28 -3.96
N HIS A 271 2.27 -17.30 -4.72
CA HIS A 271 3.06 -16.28 -5.40
C HIS A 271 3.17 -14.99 -4.57
N GLY A 272 2.92 -15.10 -3.25
CA GLY A 272 3.27 -14.06 -2.29
C GLY A 272 2.25 -12.92 -2.17
N THR A 273 1.02 -13.04 -2.68
CA THR A 273 -0.01 -12.01 -2.54
C THR A 273 -1.41 -12.57 -2.27
N SER A 274 -2.21 -11.80 -1.53
CA SER A 274 -3.64 -12.05 -1.29
C SER A 274 -4.53 -11.04 -2.04
N GLN A 275 -3.97 -10.30 -2.99
CA GLN A 275 -4.71 -9.36 -3.82
C GLN A 275 -5.78 -10.12 -4.61
N ILE A 276 -7.05 -9.71 -4.46
CA ILE A 276 -8.14 -10.27 -5.24
C ILE A 276 -8.01 -9.73 -6.67
N VAL A 277 -8.17 -10.63 -7.65
CA VAL A 277 -8.09 -10.31 -9.07
C VAL A 277 -9.32 -10.81 -9.82
N LYS A 278 -9.55 -10.24 -11.00
CA LYS A 278 -10.59 -10.62 -11.96
C LYS A 278 -9.92 -11.17 -13.21
N LEU A 279 -10.51 -12.21 -13.80
CA LEU A 279 -10.22 -12.65 -15.15
C LEU A 279 -11.35 -12.14 -16.06
N ILE A 280 -10.98 -11.29 -17.01
CA ILE A 280 -11.91 -10.64 -17.93
C ILE A 280 -11.55 -11.05 -19.35
N VAL A 281 -12.49 -11.64 -20.09
CA VAL A 281 -12.32 -11.92 -21.52
C VAL A 281 -13.02 -10.83 -22.32
N LEU A 282 -12.25 -10.16 -23.17
CA LEU A 282 -12.70 -9.10 -24.06
C LEU A 282 -12.65 -9.59 -25.51
N GLU A 283 -13.72 -9.38 -26.28
CA GLU A 283 -13.80 -9.78 -27.68
C GLU A 283 -14.01 -8.58 -28.60
N LYS A 284 -13.14 -8.44 -29.61
CA LYS A 284 -13.10 -7.27 -30.49
C LYS A 284 -14.16 -7.35 -31.57
N GLY A 285 -15.13 -6.43 -31.54
CA GLY A 285 -16.26 -6.35 -32.46
C GLY A 285 -17.57 -6.96 -31.94
N SER A 286 -17.59 -7.51 -30.72
CA SER A 286 -18.82 -7.88 -30.02
C SER A 286 -19.50 -6.65 -29.39
N GLN A 287 -20.80 -6.73 -29.04
CA GLN A 287 -21.60 -5.59 -28.58
C GLN A 287 -22.20 -5.71 -27.17
N ASP A 288 -22.29 -6.91 -26.60
CA ASP A 288 -22.95 -7.13 -25.30
C ASP A 288 -21.94 -7.53 -24.21
N ASP A 289 -21.94 -6.76 -23.11
CA ASP A 289 -21.13 -7.04 -21.93
C ASP A 289 -21.86 -7.98 -20.97
N VAL A 290 -21.14 -8.97 -20.45
CA VAL A 290 -21.64 -9.87 -19.40
C VAL A 290 -21.40 -9.31 -17.99
N ALA A 291 -22.29 -9.66 -17.05
CA ALA A 291 -22.17 -9.27 -15.65
C ALA A 291 -21.05 -10.04 -14.92
N LEU A 292 -20.52 -9.43 -13.85
CA LEU A 292 -19.50 -10.03 -13.00
C LEU A 292 -20.05 -11.23 -12.21
N ILE A 293 -19.37 -12.37 -12.30
CA ILE A 293 -19.60 -13.56 -11.48
C ILE A 293 -18.50 -13.62 -10.41
N ARG A 294 -18.88 -13.81 -9.15
CA ARG A 294 -17.91 -13.97 -8.05
C ARG A 294 -17.74 -15.44 -7.72
N CYS A 295 -16.51 -15.95 -7.82
CA CYS A 295 -16.19 -17.34 -7.61
C CYS A 295 -15.46 -17.55 -6.27
N SER A 296 -15.90 -18.52 -5.49
CA SER A 296 -15.29 -18.91 -4.22
C SER A 296 -14.14 -19.92 -4.38
N SER A 297 -14.03 -20.54 -5.56
CA SER A 297 -13.01 -21.54 -5.89
C SER A 297 -12.59 -21.47 -7.36
N LEU A 298 -11.43 -22.02 -7.71
CA LEU A 298 -11.00 -22.14 -9.11
C LEU A 298 -11.90 -23.11 -9.91
N ALA A 299 -12.54 -24.07 -9.25
CA ALA A 299 -13.52 -24.96 -9.88
C ALA A 299 -14.78 -24.22 -10.33
N GLU A 300 -15.26 -23.24 -9.55
CA GLU A 300 -16.37 -22.36 -9.96
C GLU A 300 -15.97 -21.46 -11.14
N VAL A 301 -14.72 -21.00 -11.19
CA VAL A 301 -14.20 -20.24 -12.34
C VAL A 301 -14.22 -21.12 -13.60
N LEU A 302 -13.77 -22.37 -13.50
CA LEU A 302 -13.83 -23.33 -14.60
C LEU A 302 -15.28 -23.56 -15.08
N ALA A 303 -16.22 -23.75 -14.14
CA ALA A 303 -17.63 -23.91 -14.48
C ALA A 303 -18.22 -22.69 -15.21
N ALA A 304 -17.85 -21.48 -14.81
CA ALA A 304 -18.24 -20.25 -15.49
C ALA A 304 -17.67 -20.16 -16.92
N ILE A 305 -16.40 -20.57 -17.12
CA ILE A 305 -15.76 -20.66 -18.44
C ILE A 305 -16.51 -21.65 -19.35
N SER A 306 -16.80 -22.86 -18.86
CA SER A 306 -17.51 -23.89 -19.62
C SER A 306 -18.92 -23.44 -20.03
N THR A 307 -19.63 -22.75 -19.15
CA THR A 307 -20.98 -22.22 -19.41
C THR A 307 -20.95 -21.14 -20.50
N SER A 308 -19.98 -20.23 -20.43
CA SER A 308 -19.80 -19.18 -21.46
C SER A 308 -19.47 -19.78 -22.84
N ALA A 309 -18.64 -20.83 -22.88
CA ALA A 309 -18.30 -21.51 -24.14
C ALA A 309 -19.51 -22.17 -24.83
N THR A 310 -20.49 -22.65 -24.07
CA THR A 310 -21.68 -23.33 -24.63
C THR A 310 -22.65 -22.33 -25.27
N SER A 311 -22.73 -21.09 -24.76
CA SER A 311 -23.64 -20.05 -25.27
C SER A 311 -23.24 -19.46 -26.64
N LEU A 312 -22.01 -19.69 -27.10
CA LEU A 312 -21.44 -19.07 -28.32
C LEU A 312 -21.46 -19.96 -29.57
N THR A 313 -22.07 -21.16 -29.51
CA THR A 313 -22.17 -22.08 -30.66
C THR A 313 -23.26 -21.70 -31.68
N ALA A 314 -24.03 -20.63 -31.46
CA ALA A 314 -24.95 -20.07 -32.44
C ALA A 314 -24.21 -19.12 -33.41
N THR A 315 -23.77 -19.66 -34.55
CA THR A 315 -23.15 -18.88 -35.64
C THR A 315 -24.03 -17.72 -36.14
N PRO A 316 -23.51 -16.50 -36.31
CA PRO A 316 -24.01 -15.57 -37.31
C PRO A 316 -23.03 -15.52 -38.49
N ARG A 317 -23.58 -15.77 -39.68
CA ARG A 317 -22.90 -15.62 -40.96
C ARG A 317 -22.45 -14.16 -41.14
N CYS A 318 -21.15 -13.97 -41.36
CA CYS A 318 -20.56 -12.71 -41.78
C CYS A 318 -21.23 -12.21 -43.07
N SER A 319 -21.81 -11.02 -43.04
CA SER A 319 -22.12 -10.24 -44.25
C SER A 319 -21.16 -9.06 -44.34
N PRO A 320 -20.61 -8.74 -45.51
CA PRO A 320 -19.65 -7.66 -45.65
C PRO A 320 -20.36 -6.31 -45.53
N VAL A 321 -20.03 -5.55 -44.49
CA VAL A 321 -20.50 -4.16 -44.33
C VAL A 321 -19.73 -3.28 -45.32
N ARG A 322 -20.46 -2.68 -46.27
CA ARG A 322 -19.94 -1.58 -47.11
C ARG A 322 -19.75 -0.34 -46.25
N LEU A 323 -18.53 0.18 -46.19
CA LEU A 323 -18.23 1.50 -45.66
C LEU A 323 -18.77 2.57 -46.64
N ALA A 324 -19.74 3.36 -46.19
CA ALA A 324 -20.12 4.60 -46.86
C ALA A 324 -19.21 5.76 -46.38
N PRO A 325 -18.78 6.66 -47.26
CA PRO A 325 -17.92 7.78 -46.87
C PRO A 325 -18.75 8.90 -46.26
N THR A 326 -18.55 9.21 -44.98
CA THR A 326 -19.13 10.41 -44.35
C THR A 326 -18.24 11.61 -44.63
N ARG A 327 -18.77 12.54 -45.43
CA ARG A 327 -18.19 13.85 -45.71
C ARG A 327 -18.06 14.71 -44.44
N ALA A 328 -16.99 15.48 -44.37
CA ALA A 328 -16.75 16.51 -43.37
C ALA A 328 -17.47 17.82 -43.73
N HIS A 329 -18.18 18.40 -42.76
CA HIS A 329 -18.48 19.83 -42.56
C HIS A 329 -18.73 19.97 -41.04
N GLY A 330 -18.10 20.81 -40.23
CA GLY A 330 -17.70 22.20 -40.42
C GLY A 330 -18.73 23.11 -39.74
N SER A 331 -18.52 23.48 -38.48
CA SER A 331 -18.72 24.86 -37.96
C SER A 331 -18.45 24.95 -36.46
N LEU A 332 -17.53 25.85 -36.11
CA LEU A 332 -17.30 26.40 -34.78
C LEU A 332 -18.21 27.64 -34.62
N LEU A 333 -18.68 27.85 -33.38
CA LEU A 333 -19.38 29.04 -32.85
C LEU A 333 -20.92 29.03 -32.93
N GLY A 334 -21.55 29.06 -31.75
CA GLY A 334 -22.90 29.59 -31.57
C GLY A 334 -23.85 28.74 -30.73
N SER A 335 -23.83 28.90 -29.40
CA SER A 335 -25.05 29.17 -28.61
C SER A 335 -24.77 29.09 -27.11
N LEU A 336 -24.77 30.26 -26.48
CA LEU A 336 -25.04 30.43 -25.06
C LEU A 336 -26.56 30.29 -24.86
N SER A 337 -27.02 29.26 -24.17
CA SER A 337 -28.31 29.31 -23.46
C SER A 337 -28.39 28.25 -22.35
N SER A 338 -28.71 28.73 -21.15
CA SER A 338 -29.33 28.06 -20.00
C SER A 338 -29.06 26.56 -19.76
N ARG A 339 -28.17 26.26 -18.81
CA ARG A 339 -28.18 24.97 -18.10
C ARG A 339 -29.32 24.96 -17.06
N PRO A 340 -30.20 23.93 -17.02
CA PRO A 340 -31.11 23.77 -15.90
C PRO A 340 -30.31 23.42 -14.63
N ARG A 341 -30.62 24.09 -13.52
CA ARG A 341 -30.11 23.72 -12.19
C ARG A 341 -30.73 22.37 -11.81
N LEU A 342 -29.92 21.34 -11.67
CA LEU A 342 -30.33 20.08 -11.03
C LEU A 342 -30.62 20.40 -9.55
N SER A 343 -31.84 20.10 -9.12
CA SER A 343 -32.25 20.15 -7.72
C SER A 343 -31.37 19.22 -6.88
N ALA A 344 -30.87 19.72 -5.75
CA ALA A 344 -30.13 18.91 -4.78
C ALA A 344 -30.97 17.70 -4.34
N PRO A 345 -30.40 16.48 -4.29
CA PRO A 345 -31.12 15.34 -3.76
C PRO A 345 -31.45 15.58 -2.29
N ILE A 346 -32.71 15.38 -1.93
CA ILE A 346 -33.16 15.33 -0.54
C ILE A 346 -32.37 14.20 0.14
N ALA A 347 -31.68 14.53 1.23
CA ALA A 347 -30.93 13.57 2.02
C ALA A 347 -31.87 12.43 2.46
N LYS A 348 -31.70 11.25 1.86
CA LYS A 348 -32.26 10.02 2.45
C LYS A 348 -31.47 9.76 3.73
N ALA A 349 -32.17 9.74 4.86
CA ALA A 349 -31.59 9.27 6.11
C ALA A 349 -31.00 7.87 5.85
N ALA A 350 -29.69 7.71 6.08
CA ALA A 350 -29.05 6.41 6.01
C ALA A 350 -29.77 5.45 6.96
N PRO A 351 -29.97 4.17 6.59
CA PRO A 351 -30.51 3.18 7.51
C PRO A 351 -29.65 3.19 8.77
N SER A 352 -30.28 3.40 9.93
CA SER A 352 -29.59 3.40 11.21
C SER A 352 -28.92 2.04 11.38
N LEU A 353 -27.60 1.99 11.19
CA LEU A 353 -26.79 0.89 11.68
C LEU A 353 -27.09 0.81 13.18
N GLY A 354 -27.70 -0.29 13.63
CA GLY A 354 -27.83 -0.54 15.07
C GLY A 354 -26.45 -0.35 15.70
N ALA A 355 -26.36 0.49 16.72
CA ALA A 355 -25.13 0.74 17.46
C ALA A 355 -25.30 0.17 18.87
N LEU A 356 -24.24 -0.44 19.39
CA LEU A 356 -24.21 -1.05 20.71
C LEU A 356 -23.13 -0.40 21.56
N ASP A 357 -23.42 -0.32 22.85
CA ASP A 357 -22.47 0.09 23.87
C ASP A 357 -21.55 -1.10 24.17
N ILE A 358 -20.25 -0.88 24.14
CA ILE A 358 -19.24 -1.93 24.37
C ILE A 358 -18.96 -2.02 25.86
N SER A 359 -19.48 -3.08 26.48
CA SER A 359 -19.20 -3.40 27.88
C SER A 359 -17.85 -4.10 28.04
N TYR A 360 -17.22 -3.87 29.19
CA TYR A 360 -15.97 -4.49 29.59
C TYR A 360 -15.90 -4.57 31.12
N ASP A 361 -15.15 -5.53 31.62
CA ASP A 361 -14.86 -5.68 33.05
C ASP A 361 -13.56 -4.97 33.39
N VAL A 362 -13.49 -4.33 34.56
CA VAL A 362 -12.29 -3.63 35.04
C VAL A 362 -11.67 -4.39 36.20
N PHE A 363 -10.40 -4.77 36.07
CA PHE A 363 -9.70 -5.51 37.12
C PHE A 363 -9.15 -4.58 38.20
N ALA A 364 -9.37 -4.96 39.46
CA ALA A 364 -8.85 -4.24 40.61
C ALA A 364 -7.32 -4.25 40.62
N GLU A 365 -6.73 -5.43 40.46
CA GLU A 365 -5.30 -5.66 40.25
C GLU A 365 -5.03 -5.98 38.78
N PRO A 366 -3.93 -5.48 38.18
CA PRO A 366 -3.60 -5.82 36.81
C PRO A 366 -3.33 -7.31 36.64
N VAL A 367 -3.77 -7.85 35.51
CA VAL A 367 -3.43 -9.22 35.13
C VAL A 367 -1.91 -9.31 34.87
N PRO A 368 -1.21 -10.33 35.41
CA PRO A 368 0.23 -10.50 35.18
C PRO A 368 0.58 -10.56 33.69
N THR A 369 1.70 -9.95 33.31
CA THR A 369 2.28 -10.05 31.95
C THR A 369 2.96 -11.40 31.74
N GLY A 370 3.12 -11.80 30.48
CA GLY A 370 3.90 -13.00 30.13
C GLY A 370 5.40 -12.82 30.41
N GLU A 371 6.18 -13.88 30.20
CA GLU A 371 7.64 -13.84 30.35
C GLU A 371 8.29 -12.91 29.33
N ALA A 372 9.30 -12.16 29.77
CA ALA A 372 10.05 -11.24 28.91
C ALA A 372 10.97 -12.00 27.96
N VAL A 373 11.04 -11.53 26.71
CA VAL A 373 12.01 -12.00 25.72
C VAL A 373 12.85 -10.80 25.28
N GLY A 374 14.12 -10.78 25.71
CA GLY A 374 14.99 -9.63 25.51
C GLY A 374 14.48 -8.38 26.25
N VAL A 375 14.21 -7.31 25.51
CA VAL A 375 13.70 -6.02 26.04
C VAL A 375 12.18 -5.87 25.94
N TYR A 376 11.47 -6.92 25.52
CA TYR A 376 10.05 -6.90 25.21
C TYR A 376 9.22 -7.85 26.07
N LEU A 377 7.99 -7.44 26.38
CA LEU A 377 6.95 -8.22 27.05
C LEU A 377 5.82 -8.53 26.07
N PRO A 378 5.29 -9.76 26.03
CA PRO A 378 4.06 -10.08 25.30
C PRO A 378 2.90 -9.21 25.78
N TYR A 379 2.20 -8.57 24.84
CA TYR A 379 1.16 -7.60 25.15
C TYR A 379 -0.24 -8.23 25.16
N ARG A 380 -1.03 -7.85 26.16
CA ARG A 380 -2.48 -8.00 26.23
C ARG A 380 -3.06 -6.89 27.12
N PRO A 381 -4.34 -6.49 26.97
CA PRO A 381 -4.99 -5.63 27.94
C PRO A 381 -4.89 -6.22 29.34
N SER A 382 -4.27 -5.50 30.27
CA SER A 382 -4.01 -5.99 31.64
C SER A 382 -5.00 -5.44 32.67
N ARG A 383 -5.65 -4.32 32.35
CA ARG A 383 -6.57 -3.61 33.26
C ARG A 383 -8.04 -3.87 32.98
N ILE A 384 -8.37 -4.31 31.75
CA ILE A 384 -9.74 -4.52 31.30
C ILE A 384 -9.87 -5.85 30.55
N ALA A 385 -11.05 -6.46 30.63
CA ALA A 385 -11.44 -7.59 29.79
C ALA A 385 -12.66 -7.21 28.96
N ILE A 386 -12.57 -7.41 27.64
CA ILE A 386 -13.59 -6.96 26.69
C ILE A 386 -14.23 -8.22 26.07
N PRO A 387 -15.41 -8.68 26.53
CA PRO A 387 -15.97 -9.98 26.13
C PRO A 387 -16.20 -10.15 24.63
N CYS A 388 -16.50 -9.07 23.92
CA CYS A 388 -16.74 -9.11 22.47
C CYS A 388 -15.46 -9.02 21.62
N ALA A 389 -14.29 -8.88 22.24
CA ALA A 389 -13.03 -8.71 21.54
C ALA A 389 -12.39 -10.04 21.14
N SER A 390 -11.65 -10.03 20.03
CA SER A 390 -10.71 -11.11 19.66
C SER A 390 -9.28 -10.68 19.95
N ALA A 391 -8.39 -11.65 20.17
CA ALA A 391 -6.96 -11.37 20.22
C ALA A 391 -6.49 -10.72 18.91
N HIS A 392 -5.49 -9.83 19.00
CA HIS A 392 -4.87 -9.23 17.81
C HIS A 392 -4.29 -10.33 16.89
N PRO A 393 -4.49 -10.25 15.55
CA PRO A 393 -4.13 -11.32 14.61
C PRO A 393 -2.62 -11.61 14.55
N THR A 394 -1.79 -10.62 14.88
CA THR A 394 -0.35 -10.77 15.05
C THR A 394 0.01 -10.50 16.51
N ALA A 395 0.89 -11.33 17.09
CA ALA A 395 1.33 -11.15 18.46
C ALA A 395 1.93 -9.75 18.66
N LEU A 396 1.43 -9.02 19.67
CA LEU A 396 1.91 -7.70 20.03
C LEU A 396 2.88 -7.81 21.21
N VAL A 397 3.80 -6.86 21.28
CA VAL A 397 4.73 -6.68 22.40
C VAL A 397 4.77 -5.22 22.83
N GLU A 398 5.13 -4.98 24.08
CA GLU A 398 5.54 -3.66 24.58
C GLU A 398 6.93 -3.74 25.23
N SER A 399 7.59 -2.61 25.45
CA SER A 399 8.86 -2.60 26.17
C SER A 399 8.68 -2.93 27.65
N ILE A 400 9.71 -3.51 28.28
CA ILE A 400 9.70 -3.79 29.73
C ILE A 400 9.41 -2.51 30.54
N ALA A 401 9.97 -1.38 30.11
CA ALA A 401 9.73 -0.08 30.72
C ALA A 401 8.23 0.29 30.75
N MET A 402 7.53 0.10 29.62
CA MET A 402 6.11 0.38 29.51
C MET A 402 5.28 -0.65 30.29
N GLY A 403 5.63 -1.94 30.22
CA GLY A 403 4.93 -3.00 30.96
C GLY A 403 5.07 -2.90 32.49
N SER A 404 6.09 -2.21 33.00
CA SER A 404 6.26 -1.96 34.44
C SER A 404 5.21 -1.03 35.04
N ILE A 405 4.45 -0.31 34.21
CA ILE A 405 3.44 0.65 34.62
C ILE A 405 2.07 0.19 34.17
N THR A 406 1.11 0.30 35.07
CA THR A 406 -0.28 -0.02 34.77
C THR A 406 -1.07 1.20 34.36
N ALA A 407 -1.89 1.04 33.32
CA ALA A 407 -2.88 2.03 32.92
C ALA A 407 -3.98 2.20 34.01
N PRO A 408 -4.63 3.38 34.07
CA PRO A 408 -5.65 3.67 35.07
C PRO A 408 -6.93 2.87 34.78
N ARG A 409 -7.88 2.84 35.71
CA ARG A 409 -9.18 2.20 35.49
C ARG A 409 -10.04 3.09 34.58
N PRO A 410 -10.37 2.68 33.34
CA PRO A 410 -11.15 3.52 32.45
C PRO A 410 -12.64 3.44 32.79
N SER A 411 -13.37 4.52 32.50
CA SER A 411 -14.81 4.65 32.72
C SER A 411 -15.62 4.83 31.43
N TYR A 412 -14.94 5.13 30.32
CA TYR A 412 -15.57 5.42 29.04
C TYR A 412 -16.13 4.17 28.36
N VAL A 413 -17.43 4.19 28.06
CA VAL A 413 -18.12 3.11 27.32
C VAL A 413 -18.26 3.52 25.86
N PRO A 414 -17.51 2.94 24.90
CA PRO A 414 -17.59 3.32 23.49
C PRO A 414 -18.83 2.72 22.80
N LYS A 415 -19.24 3.32 21.68
CA LYS A 415 -20.33 2.88 20.82
C LYS A 415 -19.79 2.44 19.47
N LEU A 416 -20.17 1.25 19.01
CA LEU A 416 -19.81 0.73 17.68
C LEU A 416 -21.02 0.13 16.97
N PRO A 417 -21.02 0.05 15.63
CA PRO A 417 -22.08 -0.65 14.90
C PRO A 417 -22.14 -2.12 15.29
N THR A 418 -23.34 -2.68 15.42
CA THR A 418 -23.58 -4.09 15.77
C THR A 418 -22.78 -5.05 14.89
N ARG A 419 -22.67 -4.75 13.59
CA ARG A 419 -21.93 -5.59 12.64
C ARG A 419 -20.42 -5.61 12.93
N VAL A 420 -19.82 -4.48 13.31
CA VAL A 420 -18.38 -4.40 13.63
C VAL A 420 -18.04 -5.29 14.83
N VAL A 421 -18.95 -5.34 15.80
CA VAL A 421 -18.84 -6.20 16.98
C VAL A 421 -19.06 -7.67 16.62
N ALA A 422 -20.12 -7.99 15.89
CA ALA A 422 -20.46 -9.36 15.49
C ALA A 422 -19.36 -9.99 14.61
N ASP A 423 -18.84 -9.22 13.65
CA ASP A 423 -17.78 -9.65 12.73
C ASP A 423 -16.39 -9.59 13.39
N ARG A 424 -16.28 -9.14 14.66
CA ARG A 424 -15.03 -9.03 15.43
C ARG A 424 -13.92 -8.29 14.68
N VAL A 425 -14.29 -7.19 14.04
CA VAL A 425 -13.40 -6.39 13.17
C VAL A 425 -12.23 -5.78 13.95
N LEU A 426 -12.44 -5.41 15.21
CA LEU A 426 -11.45 -4.82 16.09
C LEU A 426 -10.94 -5.85 17.10
N SER A 427 -9.63 -5.89 17.28
CA SER A 427 -8.99 -6.68 18.33
C SER A 427 -9.14 -6.04 19.71
N ASP A 428 -8.86 -6.82 20.75
CA ASP A 428 -8.77 -6.41 22.15
C ASP A 428 -7.85 -5.19 22.36
N ALA A 429 -6.65 -5.21 21.78
CA ALA A 429 -5.71 -4.10 21.81
C ALA A 429 -6.27 -2.83 21.14
N GLN A 430 -7.00 -2.97 20.03
CA GLN A 430 -7.59 -1.84 19.31
C GLN A 430 -8.81 -1.26 20.04
N LEU A 431 -9.63 -2.11 20.66
CA LEU A 431 -10.75 -1.69 21.50
C LEU A 431 -10.26 -1.02 22.80
N GLU A 432 -9.18 -1.52 23.40
CA GLU A 432 -8.55 -0.88 24.55
C GLU A 432 -8.09 0.56 24.22
N THR A 433 -7.50 0.78 23.04
CA THR A 433 -7.16 2.14 22.57
C THR A 433 -8.39 3.03 22.46
N LEU A 434 -9.49 2.52 21.89
CA LEU A 434 -10.74 3.26 21.76
C LEU A 434 -11.28 3.69 23.14
N ILE A 435 -11.24 2.79 24.12
CA ILE A 435 -11.69 3.04 25.50
C ILE A 435 -10.85 4.14 26.17
N TYR A 436 -9.52 4.00 26.19
CA TYR A 436 -8.65 4.98 26.83
C TYR A 436 -8.64 6.33 26.11
N ALA A 437 -8.69 6.35 24.78
CA ALA A 437 -8.82 7.60 24.03
C ALA A 437 -10.12 8.32 24.38
N GLY A 438 -11.25 7.60 24.42
CA GLY A 438 -12.53 8.15 24.86
C GLY A 438 -12.49 8.71 26.28
N ASP A 439 -11.89 7.98 27.23
CA ASP A 439 -11.73 8.42 28.62
C ASP A 439 -10.84 9.67 28.76
N ALA A 440 -9.79 9.79 27.94
CA ALA A 440 -9.00 11.03 27.84
C ALA A 440 -9.83 12.21 27.32
N PHE A 441 -10.69 12.00 26.32
CA PHE A 441 -11.49 13.06 25.72
C PHE A 441 -12.63 13.59 26.59
N GLU A 442 -13.00 12.90 27.67
CA GLU A 442 -13.99 13.36 28.63
C GLU A 442 -13.37 14.20 29.76
N ARG A 443 -12.05 14.42 29.72
CA ARG A 443 -11.30 15.26 30.68
C ARG A 443 -10.82 16.56 30.03
N ASP A 444 -10.51 17.53 30.88
CA ASP A 444 -9.83 18.77 30.51
C ASP A 444 -8.41 18.78 31.11
N ILE A 445 -7.47 19.42 30.43
CA ILE A 445 -6.15 19.69 31.00
C ILE A 445 -6.32 20.67 32.17
N SER A 446 -5.47 20.54 33.19
CA SER A 446 -5.61 21.32 34.42
C SER A 446 -5.41 22.82 34.17
N GLY A 447 -6.38 23.62 34.58
CA GLY A 447 -6.35 25.08 34.48
C GLY A 447 -7.21 25.67 33.36
N LEU A 448 -7.19 27.00 33.27
CA LEU A 448 -7.86 27.79 32.24
C LEU A 448 -6.83 28.52 31.42
N PHE A 449 -7.05 28.60 30.10
CA PHE A 449 -6.05 29.11 29.17
C PHE A 449 -6.64 30.11 28.17
N LYS A 450 -5.86 31.13 27.84
CA LYS A 450 -6.06 31.96 26.64
C LYS A 450 -5.00 31.63 25.60
N VAL A 451 -5.40 31.76 24.34
CA VAL A 451 -4.46 31.64 23.23
C VAL A 451 -3.53 32.86 23.22
N ALA A 452 -2.23 32.60 23.21
CA ALA A 452 -1.18 33.61 23.08
C ALA A 452 -0.38 33.40 21.77
N GLU A 453 0.50 34.35 21.45
CA GLU A 453 1.43 34.26 20.31
C GLU A 453 0.75 33.83 19.00
N GLU A 454 -0.36 34.50 18.65
CA GLU A 454 -1.15 34.24 17.43
C GLU A 454 -1.65 32.79 17.25
N GLY A 455 -1.78 32.03 18.33
CA GLY A 455 -2.18 30.61 18.26
C GLY A 455 -1.11 29.62 18.68
N LEU A 456 0.12 30.06 18.95
CA LEU A 456 1.25 29.14 19.13
C LEU A 456 1.44 28.62 20.55
N SER A 457 0.84 29.29 21.53
CA SER A 457 0.92 28.90 22.93
C SER A 457 -0.40 29.10 23.67
N LEU A 458 -0.53 28.37 24.78
CA LEU A 458 -1.63 28.48 25.73
C LEU A 458 -1.09 29.09 27.01
N ALA A 459 -1.54 30.30 27.33
CA ALA A 459 -1.13 31.01 28.54
C ALA A 459 -2.19 30.80 29.63
N PRO A 460 -1.80 30.40 30.86
CA PRO A 460 -2.73 30.30 31.98
C PRO A 460 -3.39 31.64 32.29
N ASP A 461 -4.71 31.66 32.40
CA ASP A 461 -5.49 32.88 32.63
C ASP A 461 -6.82 32.53 33.29
N GLN A 462 -7.21 33.24 34.35
CA GLN A 462 -8.43 32.97 35.12
C GLN A 462 -9.71 33.20 34.30
N ASP A 463 -9.68 34.10 33.31
CA ASP A 463 -10.78 34.34 32.36
C ASP A 463 -10.60 33.51 31.06
N GLY A 464 -9.71 32.52 31.10
CA GLY A 464 -9.45 31.61 30.00
C GLY A 464 -10.56 30.58 29.79
N ARG A 465 -10.32 29.66 28.85
CA ARG A 465 -11.22 28.54 28.55
C ARG A 465 -10.60 27.22 29.01
N PRO A 466 -11.41 26.22 29.35
CA PRO A 466 -10.91 24.87 29.57
C PRO A 466 -10.55 24.21 28.22
N TYR A 467 -9.41 23.53 28.20
CA TYR A 467 -8.91 22.83 27.02
C TYR A 467 -9.08 21.32 27.22
N ARG A 468 -9.73 20.67 26.26
CA ARG A 468 -9.91 19.22 26.29
C ARG A 468 -8.58 18.48 26.24
N THR A 469 -8.44 17.43 27.04
CA THR A 469 -7.29 16.54 27.05
C THR A 469 -7.24 15.70 25.77
N GLY A 470 -6.03 15.51 25.25
CA GLY A 470 -5.76 14.71 24.07
C GLY A 470 -5.27 13.30 24.42
N PHE A 471 -5.12 12.46 23.40
CA PHE A 471 -4.59 11.10 23.54
C PHE A 471 -3.48 10.87 22.52
N PHE A 472 -2.46 10.11 22.90
CA PHE A 472 -1.33 9.80 22.05
C PHE A 472 -1.27 8.30 21.72
N LEU A 473 -1.48 7.97 20.46
CA LEU A 473 -1.39 6.62 19.91
C LEU A 473 0.01 6.39 19.32
N GLY A 474 0.85 5.73 20.11
CA GLY A 474 2.25 5.41 19.83
C GLY A 474 2.50 4.01 19.25
N ASP A 475 1.45 3.31 18.83
CA ASP A 475 1.59 1.95 18.29
C ASP A 475 2.50 1.90 17.05
N GLY A 476 3.30 0.83 16.94
CA GLY A 476 4.13 0.50 15.81
C GLY A 476 3.34 0.19 14.53
N THR A 477 4.05 0.05 13.42
CA THR A 477 3.45 -0.39 12.16
C THR A 477 2.88 -1.80 12.32
N GLY A 478 1.71 -2.07 11.74
CA GLY A 478 1.05 -3.38 11.79
C GLY A 478 0.07 -3.60 12.95
N ALA A 479 0.07 -2.75 13.98
CA ALA A 479 -0.92 -2.80 15.08
C ALA A 479 -2.34 -2.31 14.67
N GLY A 480 -2.48 -1.77 13.45
CA GLY A 480 -3.75 -1.31 12.90
C GLY A 480 -4.17 0.11 13.31
N LYS A 481 -3.21 1.04 13.42
CA LYS A 481 -3.44 2.46 13.74
C LYS A 481 -4.58 3.12 12.97
N GLY A 482 -4.62 2.94 11.64
CA GLY A 482 -5.68 3.53 10.83
C GLY A 482 -7.09 3.03 11.20
N ARG A 483 -7.24 1.75 11.55
CA ARG A 483 -8.50 1.20 12.09
C ARG A 483 -8.83 1.73 13.48
N GLN A 484 -7.84 1.91 14.35
CA GLN A 484 -8.04 2.53 15.68
C GLN A 484 -8.53 3.98 15.52
N VAL A 485 -7.88 4.76 14.67
CA VAL A 485 -8.29 6.13 14.33
C VAL A 485 -9.72 6.17 13.80
N ALA A 486 -10.03 5.31 12.82
CA ALA A 486 -11.36 5.22 12.24
C ALA A 486 -12.43 4.86 13.28
N ALA A 487 -12.16 3.89 14.15
CA ALA A 487 -13.07 3.48 15.23
C ALA A 487 -13.32 4.62 16.23
N ILE A 488 -12.28 5.38 16.60
CA ILE A 488 -12.40 6.55 17.48
C ILE A 488 -13.26 7.64 16.84
N ILE A 489 -13.03 7.94 15.55
CA ILE A 489 -13.89 8.89 14.83
C ILE A 489 -15.33 8.38 14.79
N LEU A 490 -15.53 7.08 14.55
CA LEU A 490 -16.86 6.50 14.39
C LEU A 490 -17.67 6.51 15.70
N ASP A 491 -17.05 6.20 16.83
CA ASP A 491 -17.72 6.32 18.14
C ASP A 491 -18.25 7.75 18.36
N GLN A 492 -17.46 8.76 18.00
CA GLN A 492 -17.90 10.16 18.06
C GLN A 492 -18.97 10.51 17.04
N TRP A 493 -18.89 9.92 15.83
CA TRP A 493 -19.89 10.03 14.77
C TRP A 493 -21.25 9.50 15.21
N LEU A 494 -21.27 8.33 15.86
CA LEU A 494 -22.47 7.70 16.41
C LEU A 494 -23.06 8.49 17.59
N ARG A 495 -22.27 9.34 18.24
CA ARG A 495 -22.71 10.28 19.29
C ARG A 495 -23.20 11.63 18.75
N GLY A 496 -23.37 11.75 17.43
CA GLY A 496 -23.95 12.93 16.79
C GLY A 496 -22.95 14.03 16.43
N ARG A 497 -21.65 13.82 16.65
CA ARG A 497 -20.61 14.74 16.18
C ARG A 497 -20.35 14.42 14.72
N ARG A 498 -20.64 15.35 13.81
CA ARG A 498 -20.66 15.06 12.37
C ARG A 498 -19.56 15.76 11.57
N LYS A 499 -18.73 16.57 12.21
CA LYS A 499 -17.55 17.20 11.59
C LYS A 499 -16.29 16.68 12.27
N HIS A 500 -15.33 16.20 11.48
CA HIS A 500 -14.03 15.75 11.97
C HIS A 500 -12.93 16.19 11.02
N ILE A 501 -11.69 16.24 11.50
CA ILE A 501 -10.51 16.60 10.74
C ILE A 501 -9.51 15.45 10.85
N TRP A 502 -9.00 14.97 9.71
CA TRP A 502 -7.94 13.96 9.63
C TRP A 502 -6.78 14.51 8.80
N ILE A 503 -5.70 14.90 9.48
CA ILE A 503 -4.48 15.40 8.85
C ILE A 503 -3.46 14.26 8.79
N SER A 504 -2.88 14.02 7.62
CA SER A 504 -1.84 12.99 7.45
C SER A 504 -0.65 13.51 6.64
N LYS A 505 0.37 12.67 6.44
CA LYS A 505 1.63 13.06 5.78
C LYS A 505 1.47 13.30 4.29
N THR A 506 0.78 12.41 3.58
CA THR A 506 0.69 12.41 2.12
C THR A 506 -0.74 12.22 1.63
N GLU A 507 -1.04 12.70 0.43
CA GLU A 507 -2.36 12.50 -0.19
C GLU A 507 -2.63 11.02 -0.52
N THR A 508 -1.58 10.20 -0.67
CA THR A 508 -1.73 8.76 -0.93
C THR A 508 -2.43 8.02 0.21
N LEU A 509 -2.36 8.55 1.44
CA LEU A 509 -3.00 7.96 2.63
C LEU A 509 -4.51 8.24 2.70
N LEU A 510 -5.08 9.03 1.77
CA LEU A 510 -6.52 9.26 1.71
C LEU A 510 -7.30 7.95 1.49
N GLU A 511 -6.82 7.10 0.57
CA GLU A 511 -7.49 5.83 0.28
C GLU A 511 -7.29 4.81 1.40
N ASP A 512 -6.17 4.87 2.13
CA ASP A 512 -5.97 4.08 3.36
C ASP A 512 -6.95 4.51 4.46
N ALA A 513 -7.13 5.81 4.67
CA ALA A 513 -8.11 6.34 5.62
C ALA A 513 -9.55 5.92 5.24
N ARG A 514 -9.89 5.95 3.95
CA ARG A 514 -11.20 5.47 3.43
C ARG A 514 -11.39 3.97 3.63
N ARG A 515 -10.37 3.17 3.36
CA ARG A 515 -10.40 1.73 3.61
C ARG A 515 -10.66 1.45 5.09
N ASP A 516 -9.93 2.11 5.97
CA ASP A 516 -10.02 1.86 7.41
C ASP A 516 -11.34 2.38 8.01
N TRP A 517 -11.85 3.52 7.51
CA TRP A 517 -13.20 4.03 7.81
C TRP A 517 -14.31 3.08 7.35
N THR A 518 -14.19 2.55 6.13
CA THR A 518 -15.16 1.58 5.60
C THR A 518 -15.12 0.27 6.36
N ALA A 519 -13.93 -0.18 6.80
CA ALA A 519 -13.76 -1.40 7.57
C ALA A 519 -14.53 -1.34 8.91
N VAL A 520 -14.61 -0.17 9.55
CA VAL A 520 -15.38 0.02 10.78
C VAL A 520 -16.86 0.40 10.52
N GLY A 521 -17.33 0.33 9.27
CA GLY A 521 -18.74 0.52 8.93
C GLY A 521 -19.14 1.95 8.53
N GLY A 522 -18.18 2.85 8.35
CA GLY A 522 -18.42 4.13 7.70
C GLY A 522 -18.55 4.02 6.18
N LEU A 523 -18.97 5.10 5.49
CA LEU A 523 -18.98 5.17 4.03
C LEU A 523 -17.75 5.92 3.53
N ALA A 524 -17.06 5.41 2.51
CA ALA A 524 -15.88 6.07 1.95
C ALA A 524 -16.12 7.54 1.52
N LEU A 525 -17.37 7.88 1.18
CA LEU A 525 -17.78 9.24 0.81
C LEU A 525 -17.82 10.21 2.00
N ASP A 526 -17.93 9.71 3.24
CA ASP A 526 -17.89 10.55 4.44
C ASP A 526 -16.52 11.22 4.59
N ILE A 527 -15.46 10.60 4.06
CA ILE A 527 -14.12 11.18 4.01
C ILE A 527 -13.97 12.03 2.75
N GLN A 528 -13.93 13.34 2.96
CA GLN A 528 -13.86 14.37 1.91
C GLN A 528 -12.48 15.00 1.86
N HIS A 529 -11.90 15.07 0.67
CA HIS A 529 -10.57 15.65 0.47
C HIS A 529 -10.65 17.17 0.38
N LEU A 530 -9.90 17.89 1.23
CA LEU A 530 -9.92 19.36 1.27
C LEU A 530 -9.61 20.02 -0.08
N ASN A 531 -8.76 19.40 -0.91
CA ASN A 531 -8.38 19.99 -2.21
C ASN A 531 -9.51 19.99 -3.25
N GLN A 532 -10.67 19.39 -2.95
CA GLN A 532 -11.89 19.56 -3.76
C GLN A 532 -12.42 21.00 -3.71
N TRP A 533 -12.19 21.71 -2.59
CA TRP A 533 -12.47 23.14 -2.48
C TRP A 533 -11.18 23.93 -2.69
N LYS A 534 -11.25 24.95 -3.54
CA LYS A 534 -10.11 25.84 -3.77
C LYS A 534 -9.83 26.66 -2.50
N LEU A 535 -8.59 27.08 -2.30
CA LEU A 535 -8.28 28.04 -1.25
C LEU A 535 -9.03 29.36 -1.52
N GLY A 536 -9.65 29.93 -0.48
CA GLY A 536 -10.48 31.13 -0.57
C GLY A 536 -11.97 30.87 -0.90
N THR A 537 -12.38 29.61 -1.14
CA THR A 537 -13.81 29.25 -1.29
C THR A 537 -14.32 28.52 -0.06
N PRO A 538 -15.52 28.81 0.48
CA PRO A 538 -16.06 28.06 1.61
C PRO A 538 -16.11 26.55 1.36
N ILE A 539 -15.82 25.75 2.40
CA ILE A 539 -15.98 24.30 2.36
C ILE A 539 -17.50 24.00 2.44
N GLY A 540 -18.04 23.44 1.37
CA GLY A 540 -19.49 23.22 1.21
C GLY A 540 -20.05 21.98 1.90
N ALA A 541 -19.20 21.18 2.56
CA ALA A 541 -19.62 19.98 3.28
C ALA A 541 -20.38 20.35 4.56
N ALA A 542 -21.62 19.89 4.72
CA ALA A 542 -22.35 20.08 5.97
C ALA A 542 -21.81 19.20 7.11
N GLU A 543 -21.43 17.97 6.76
CA GLU A 543 -20.86 16.94 7.64
C GLU A 543 -19.79 16.14 6.88
N GLY A 544 -18.99 15.38 7.63
CA GLY A 544 -17.95 14.51 7.12
C GLY A 544 -16.65 14.57 7.92
N VAL A 545 -15.70 13.76 7.49
CA VAL A 545 -14.32 13.77 7.92
C VAL A 545 -13.50 14.49 6.85
N LEU A 546 -12.99 15.66 7.16
CA LEU A 546 -12.17 16.44 6.25
C LEU A 546 -10.73 15.92 6.28
N PHE A 547 -10.30 15.29 5.18
CA PHE A 547 -8.95 14.79 5.01
C PHE A 547 -8.05 15.81 4.30
N LEU A 548 -6.84 15.99 4.80
CA LEU A 548 -5.82 16.88 4.24
C LEU A 548 -4.41 16.47 4.67
N THR A 549 -3.40 17.07 4.04
CA THR A 549 -2.00 16.88 4.46
C THR A 549 -1.47 18.03 5.30
N TYR A 550 -0.41 17.81 6.08
CA TYR A 550 0.32 18.90 6.75
C TYR A 550 0.81 19.98 5.77
N ALA A 551 1.25 19.56 4.58
CA ALA A 551 1.66 20.48 3.51
C ALA A 551 0.49 21.34 3.03
N THR A 552 -0.72 20.77 2.92
CA THR A 552 -1.93 21.53 2.60
C THR A 552 -2.30 22.48 3.74
N LEU A 553 -2.26 22.03 4.99
CA LEU A 553 -2.63 22.83 6.16
C LEU A 553 -1.82 24.12 6.28
N ARG A 554 -0.49 24.06 6.06
CA ARG A 554 0.39 25.24 6.15
C ARG A 554 0.21 26.25 5.00
N SER A 555 -0.53 25.91 3.95
CA SER A 555 -0.54 26.73 2.74
C SER A 555 -1.24 28.09 2.97
N ASN A 556 -0.56 29.14 2.52
CA ASN A 556 -0.99 30.52 2.57
C ASN A 556 -0.85 31.12 1.16
N ARG A 557 -1.89 31.79 0.65
CA ARG A 557 -1.82 32.63 -0.54
C ARG A 557 -2.37 33.99 -0.15
N GLY A 558 -1.48 34.97 0.02
CA GLY A 558 -1.79 36.23 0.69
C GLY A 558 -3.12 36.89 0.27
N ASP A 559 -3.46 36.86 -1.03
CA ASP A 559 -4.70 37.42 -1.58
C ASP A 559 -5.96 36.57 -1.32
N LYS A 560 -5.81 35.26 -1.06
CA LYS A 560 -6.89 34.26 -0.92
C LYS A 560 -7.02 33.66 0.47
N GLY A 561 -6.21 34.13 1.43
CA GLY A 561 -6.18 33.66 2.81
C GLY A 561 -5.37 32.37 3.02
N THR A 562 -5.64 31.68 4.13
CA THR A 562 -4.92 30.47 4.56
C THR A 562 -5.83 29.24 4.60
N ARG A 563 -5.28 28.04 4.37
CA ARG A 563 -6.04 26.79 4.56
C ARG A 563 -6.48 26.62 6.02
N LEU A 564 -5.64 27.06 6.98
CA LEU A 564 -5.98 27.09 8.40
C LEU A 564 -7.29 27.86 8.63
N GLN A 565 -7.40 29.10 8.15
CA GLN A 565 -8.60 29.91 8.33
C GLN A 565 -9.83 29.28 7.67
N GLN A 566 -9.67 28.76 6.45
CA GLN A 566 -10.74 28.07 5.74
C GLN A 566 -11.30 26.86 6.51
N ILE A 567 -10.44 26.12 7.23
CA ILE A 567 -10.86 25.00 8.09
C ILE A 567 -11.57 25.53 9.34
N LEU A 568 -11.03 26.58 9.98
CA LEU A 568 -11.64 27.22 11.16
C LEU A 568 -13.05 27.74 10.86
N ASP A 569 -13.22 28.39 9.70
CA ASP A 569 -14.52 28.89 9.23
C ASP A 569 -15.52 27.75 8.99
N TRP A 570 -15.05 26.59 8.53
CA TRP A 570 -15.90 25.42 8.28
C TRP A 570 -16.35 24.72 9.57
N VAL A 571 -15.43 24.53 10.52
CA VAL A 571 -15.75 23.83 11.77
C VAL A 571 -16.50 24.71 12.77
N GLY A 572 -16.22 26.02 12.77
CA GLY A 572 -16.77 26.97 13.74
C GLY A 572 -16.08 26.92 15.11
N GLY A 573 -16.31 27.96 15.93
CA GLY A 573 -15.65 28.13 17.23
C GLY A 573 -16.06 27.11 18.30
N ASP A 574 -17.24 26.49 18.16
CA ASP A 574 -17.79 25.50 19.10
C ASP A 574 -17.44 24.05 18.71
N PHE A 575 -16.49 23.87 17.78
CA PHE A 575 -16.09 22.55 17.30
C PHE A 575 -15.63 21.64 18.44
N ASP A 576 -16.35 20.54 18.62
CA ASP A 576 -16.04 19.49 19.59
C ASP A 576 -15.76 18.13 18.92
N GLY A 577 -15.59 18.12 17.59
CA GLY A 577 -15.27 16.93 16.81
C GLY A 577 -13.86 16.39 17.02
N MET A 578 -13.53 15.34 16.27
CA MET A 578 -12.18 14.76 16.28
C MET A 578 -11.23 15.58 15.42
N MET A 579 -10.02 15.80 15.94
CA MET A 579 -8.87 16.33 15.21
C MET A 579 -7.74 15.32 15.30
N VAL A 580 -7.51 14.61 14.21
CA VAL A 580 -6.48 13.58 14.13
C VAL A 580 -5.24 14.14 13.44
N PHE A 581 -4.13 14.07 14.14
CA PHE A 581 -2.80 14.30 13.60
C PHE A 581 -2.15 12.93 13.35
N ASP A 582 -2.41 12.38 12.17
CA ASP A 582 -1.77 11.16 11.68
C ASP A 582 -0.35 11.45 11.22
N GLU A 583 0.58 10.57 11.53
CA GLU A 583 2.03 10.85 11.49
C GLU A 583 2.41 12.16 12.17
N ALA A 584 1.95 12.34 13.42
CA ALA A 584 2.10 13.59 14.19
C ALA A 584 3.56 14.10 14.31
N HIS A 585 4.56 13.22 14.13
CA HIS A 585 5.97 13.61 14.09
C HIS A 585 6.31 14.63 12.99
N GLU A 586 5.48 14.77 11.95
CA GLU A 586 5.62 15.84 10.94
C GLU A 586 5.43 17.26 11.53
N MET A 587 4.82 17.38 12.72
CA MET A 587 4.74 18.65 13.46
C MET A 587 5.95 18.92 14.35
N ALA A 588 6.97 18.04 14.34
CA ALA A 588 8.20 18.27 15.07
C ALA A 588 8.87 19.58 14.66
N GLY A 589 9.62 20.17 15.59
CA GLY A 589 10.31 21.45 15.34
C GLY A 589 9.41 22.69 15.40
N VAL A 590 8.18 22.59 15.93
CA VAL A 590 7.32 23.78 16.19
C VAL A 590 7.94 24.76 17.18
N ALA A 591 8.77 24.26 18.12
CA ALA A 591 9.43 25.10 19.11
C ALA A 591 10.62 25.90 18.53
N GLY A 592 11.01 25.65 17.27
CA GLY A 592 12.34 26.03 16.78
C GLY A 592 13.43 25.29 17.55
N GLY A 593 14.69 25.47 17.16
CA GLY A 593 15.80 24.89 17.92
C GLY A 593 17.17 25.25 17.40
N GLU A 594 18.16 25.23 18.29
CA GLU A 594 19.57 25.27 17.92
C GLU A 594 19.98 23.91 17.34
N GLY A 595 20.27 23.88 16.05
CA GLY A 595 20.99 22.77 15.43
C GLY A 595 22.50 23.04 15.41
N ARG A 596 23.32 22.05 14.99
CA ARG A 596 24.76 22.22 14.68
C ARG A 596 25.08 23.36 13.68
N PHE A 597 24.05 23.99 13.10
CA PHE A 597 24.13 25.04 12.09
C PHE A 597 23.42 26.35 12.49
N GLY A 598 23.07 26.56 13.77
CA GLY A 598 22.44 27.78 14.30
C GLY A 598 20.98 27.60 14.71
N THR A 599 20.35 28.71 15.15
CA THR A 599 18.91 28.79 15.48
C THR A 599 18.07 28.61 14.22
N LYS A 600 17.26 27.54 14.17
CA LYS A 600 16.27 27.32 13.12
C LYS A 600 14.91 27.86 13.56
N ASP A 601 14.27 28.61 12.66
CA ASP A 601 12.86 28.98 12.77
C ASP A 601 11.97 27.74 12.83
N GLY A 602 10.81 27.88 13.49
CA GLY A 602 9.86 26.78 13.67
C GLY A 602 9.32 26.24 12.35
N SER A 603 9.04 24.93 12.29
CA SER A 603 8.44 24.30 11.11
C SER A 603 7.06 24.91 10.81
N ASP A 604 6.84 25.44 9.61
CA ASP A 604 5.53 25.95 9.15
C ASP A 604 4.40 24.94 9.36
N GLN A 605 4.70 23.64 9.17
CA GLN A 605 3.75 22.56 9.37
C GLN A 605 3.39 22.40 10.85
N GLY A 606 4.41 22.41 11.72
CA GLY A 606 4.22 22.37 13.17
C GLY A 606 3.47 23.58 13.69
N ILE A 607 3.81 24.78 13.20
CA ILE A 607 3.13 26.05 13.50
C ILE A 607 1.65 25.95 13.14
N ALA A 608 1.32 25.55 11.90
CA ALA A 608 -0.07 25.47 11.47
C ALA A 608 -0.87 24.42 12.25
N GLY A 609 -0.27 23.26 12.56
CA GLY A 609 -0.88 22.22 13.38
C GLY A 609 -1.15 22.65 14.83
N VAL A 610 -0.18 23.30 15.48
CA VAL A 610 -0.34 23.84 16.84
C VAL A 610 -1.37 24.95 16.89
N ARG A 611 -1.39 25.86 15.91
CA ARG A 611 -2.41 26.90 15.82
C ARG A 611 -3.80 26.32 15.67
N LEU A 612 -3.99 25.32 14.80
CA LEU A 612 -5.28 24.68 14.60
C LEU A 612 -5.83 24.07 15.91
N GLN A 613 -5.02 23.31 16.65
CA GLN A 613 -5.47 22.72 17.91
C GLN A 613 -5.68 23.79 18.99
N ASN A 614 -4.87 24.84 19.07
CA ASN A 614 -5.00 25.85 20.12
C ASN A 614 -6.20 26.77 19.92
N LEU A 615 -6.56 27.06 18.67
CA LEU A 615 -7.72 27.88 18.32
C LEU A 615 -9.06 27.15 18.49
N LEU A 616 -9.05 25.83 18.76
CA LEU A 616 -10.24 25.00 18.94
C LEU A 616 -10.23 24.31 20.32
N PRO A 617 -10.57 25.02 21.42
CA PRO A 617 -10.38 24.54 22.80
C PRO A 617 -11.06 23.20 23.10
N ARG A 618 -12.23 22.95 22.48
CA ARG A 618 -13.06 21.76 22.74
C ARG A 618 -12.81 20.60 21.76
N ALA A 619 -11.92 20.76 20.77
CA ALA A 619 -11.56 19.68 19.85
C ALA A 619 -10.99 18.47 20.61
N ARG A 620 -11.33 17.27 20.14
CA ARG A 620 -10.77 16.01 20.64
C ARG A 620 -9.52 15.67 19.83
N VAL A 621 -8.35 15.91 20.42
CA VAL A 621 -7.08 15.81 19.70
C VAL A 621 -6.47 14.43 19.88
N LEU A 622 -6.29 13.73 18.77
CA LEU A 622 -5.63 12.43 18.70
C LEU A 622 -4.30 12.60 17.96
N TYR A 623 -3.19 12.37 18.66
CA TYR A 623 -1.86 12.32 18.06
C TYR A 623 -1.52 10.87 17.72
N VAL A 624 -1.09 10.61 16.49
CA VAL A 624 -0.81 9.25 16.02
C VAL A 624 0.59 9.21 15.44
N SER A 625 1.51 8.51 16.10
CA SER A 625 2.88 8.34 15.58
C SER A 625 3.64 7.26 16.35
N ALA A 626 4.19 6.28 15.64
CA ALA A 626 5.03 5.24 16.26
C ALA A 626 6.34 5.78 16.87
N THR A 627 6.82 6.92 16.38
CA THR A 627 8.08 7.57 16.77
C THR A 627 7.86 8.80 17.65
N GLY A 628 6.63 8.99 18.14
CA GLY A 628 6.24 10.16 18.92
C GLY A 628 7.04 10.38 20.21
N ALA A 629 7.47 9.30 20.86
CA ALA A 629 8.23 9.33 22.11
C ALA A 629 9.70 8.90 21.93
N SER A 630 10.28 9.05 20.72
CA SER A 630 11.69 8.71 20.48
C SER A 630 12.63 9.92 20.44
N ASP A 631 12.11 11.14 20.23
CA ASP A 631 12.89 12.39 20.23
C ASP A 631 12.16 13.45 21.08
N VAL A 632 12.93 14.25 21.82
CA VAL A 632 12.44 15.35 22.67
C VAL A 632 11.52 16.32 21.93
N ASN A 633 11.84 16.63 20.68
CA ASN A 633 11.07 17.58 19.87
C ASN A 633 9.71 17.02 19.44
N ASN A 634 9.49 15.71 19.56
CA ASN A 634 8.27 15.04 19.13
C ASN A 634 7.11 15.14 20.15
N LEU A 635 7.34 15.68 21.36
CA LEU A 635 6.25 15.96 22.32
C LEU A 635 5.91 17.45 22.44
N ALA A 636 6.74 18.33 21.89
CA ALA A 636 6.54 19.78 22.01
C ALA A 636 5.28 20.30 21.27
N TYR A 637 4.79 19.56 20.27
CA TYR A 637 3.53 19.87 19.57
C TYR A 637 2.29 19.30 20.26
N ALA A 638 2.47 18.39 21.23
CA ALA A 638 1.39 17.63 21.85
C ALA A 638 0.76 18.40 23.03
N THR A 639 0.32 19.64 22.75
CA THR A 639 -0.15 20.61 23.75
C THR A 639 -1.32 20.09 24.61
N ARG A 640 -2.10 19.13 24.10
CA ARG A 640 -3.28 18.58 24.77
C ARG A 640 -2.98 17.43 25.73
N LEU A 641 -1.72 17.02 25.89
CA LEU A 641 -1.35 15.98 26.87
C LEU A 641 -1.16 16.52 28.29
N GLY A 642 -1.24 17.84 28.51
CA GLY A 642 -1.06 18.42 29.85
C GLY A 642 0.37 18.26 30.39
N LEU A 643 1.36 18.20 29.49
CA LEU A 643 2.77 18.02 29.85
C LEU A 643 3.41 19.25 30.52
N TRP A 644 2.77 20.42 30.41
CA TRP A 644 3.21 21.66 31.04
C TRP A 644 2.00 22.54 31.37
N GLY A 645 2.22 23.55 32.22
CA GLY A 645 1.20 24.47 32.69
C GLY A 645 0.85 24.28 34.17
N PRO A 646 -0.28 24.85 34.64
CA PRO A 646 -0.69 24.80 36.04
C PRO A 646 -0.73 23.36 36.57
N THR A 647 -0.26 23.16 37.80
CA THR A 647 -0.25 21.86 38.49
C THR A 647 0.63 20.76 37.85
N THR A 648 1.48 21.11 36.88
CA THR A 648 2.46 20.20 36.27
C THR A 648 3.88 20.51 36.76
N ALA A 649 4.84 19.61 36.51
CA ALA A 649 6.24 19.83 36.86
C ALA A 649 6.93 20.92 36.01
N PHE A 650 6.32 21.34 34.89
CA PHE A 650 6.92 22.26 33.94
C PHE A 650 6.02 23.49 33.74
N ALA A 651 6.52 24.68 34.06
CA ALA A 651 5.73 25.90 33.98
C ALA A 651 5.25 26.20 32.54
N ASP A 652 6.10 25.95 31.55
CA ASP A 652 5.81 26.19 30.14
C ASP A 652 6.51 25.16 29.23
N ARG A 653 6.18 25.23 27.93
CA ARG A 653 6.74 24.36 26.89
C ARG A 653 8.26 24.43 26.81
N ARG A 654 8.86 25.61 27.01
CA ARG A 654 10.32 25.78 26.90
C ARG A 654 11.02 25.06 28.04
N ALA A 655 10.55 25.24 29.27
CA ALA A 655 11.06 24.55 30.45
C ALA A 655 10.96 23.02 30.30
N PHE A 656 9.88 22.53 29.71
CA PHE A 656 9.71 21.11 29.38
C PHE A 656 10.77 20.62 28.38
N VAL A 657 10.91 21.29 27.22
CA VAL A 657 11.87 20.90 26.18
C VAL A 657 13.31 20.95 26.69
N ASP A 658 13.69 22.00 27.43
CA ASP A 658 15.04 22.15 27.99
C ASP A 658 15.36 21.04 29.00
N SER A 659 14.39 20.68 29.85
CA SER A 659 14.56 19.59 30.81
C SER A 659 14.72 18.24 30.13
N LEU A 660 13.89 17.95 29.11
CA LEU A 660 13.99 16.72 28.32
C LEU A 660 15.32 16.62 27.57
N ARG A 661 15.82 17.72 26.98
CA ARG A 661 17.12 17.76 26.30
C ARG A 661 18.27 17.40 27.24
N ARG A 662 18.24 17.89 28.49
CA ARG A 662 19.22 17.53 29.53
C ARG A 662 19.10 16.09 29.99
N GLY A 663 17.87 15.57 30.10
CA GLY A 663 17.60 14.22 30.59
C GLY A 663 17.74 13.10 29.54
N GLY A 664 17.78 13.44 28.25
CA GLY A 664 17.95 12.48 27.16
C GLY A 664 16.86 11.40 27.12
N ILE A 665 17.24 10.18 26.71
CA ILE A 665 16.33 9.05 26.50
C ILE A 665 15.64 8.62 27.81
N ALA A 666 16.34 8.66 28.94
CA ALA A 666 15.78 8.24 30.23
C ALA A 666 14.61 9.14 30.68
N ALA A 667 14.71 10.45 30.45
CA ALA A 667 13.62 11.38 30.74
C ALA A 667 12.41 11.15 29.82
N MET A 668 12.65 10.78 28.57
CA MET A 668 11.59 10.46 27.62
C MET A 668 10.83 9.18 28.04
N GLU A 669 11.55 8.16 28.47
CA GLU A 669 10.94 6.93 28.98
C GLU A 669 10.08 7.19 30.22
N LEU A 670 10.54 8.06 31.13
CA LEU A 670 9.76 8.45 32.31
C LEU A 670 8.46 9.17 31.92
N ILE A 671 8.50 10.07 30.95
CA ILE A 671 7.31 10.78 30.45
C ILE A 671 6.34 9.82 29.77
N ALA A 672 6.83 8.91 28.92
CA ALA A 672 5.99 7.90 28.28
C ALA A 672 5.27 7.01 29.33
N ARG A 673 5.98 6.64 30.40
CA ARG A 673 5.44 5.89 31.54
C ARG A 673 4.37 6.68 32.31
N ASP A 674 4.63 7.95 32.60
CA ASP A 674 3.65 8.84 33.26
C ASP A 674 2.39 9.02 32.40
N LEU A 675 2.54 9.25 31.10
CA LEU A 675 1.42 9.33 30.17
C LEU A 675 0.60 8.02 30.13
N LYS A 676 1.25 6.85 30.14
CA LYS A 676 0.54 5.55 30.25
C LYS A 676 -0.22 5.44 31.58
N MET A 677 0.39 5.84 32.68
CA MET A 677 -0.24 5.83 34.02
C MET A 677 -1.48 6.73 34.08
N GLN A 678 -1.47 7.85 33.35
CA GLN A 678 -2.61 8.76 33.23
C GLN A 678 -3.65 8.34 32.18
N GLY A 679 -3.40 7.24 31.46
CA GLY A 679 -4.27 6.74 30.39
C GLY A 679 -4.24 7.59 29.12
N LEU A 680 -3.14 8.30 28.87
CA LEU A 680 -2.97 9.24 27.76
C LEU A 680 -2.07 8.71 26.65
N TYR A 681 -1.41 7.57 26.85
CA TYR A 681 -0.46 6.99 25.90
C TYR A 681 -0.51 5.47 25.85
N VAL A 682 -0.46 4.93 24.63
CA VAL A 682 -0.26 3.50 24.36
C VAL A 682 0.77 3.33 23.25
N ALA A 683 1.66 2.36 23.38
CA ALA A 683 2.66 2.05 22.35
C ALA A 683 3.02 0.57 22.33
N ARG A 684 2.59 -0.13 21.28
CA ARG A 684 2.78 -1.56 21.09
C ARG A 684 3.39 -1.83 19.72
N ALA A 685 4.30 -2.78 19.64
CA ALA A 685 4.91 -3.22 18.38
C ALA A 685 4.48 -4.64 18.04
N LEU A 686 4.66 -5.05 16.78
CA LEU A 686 4.57 -6.47 16.43
C LEU A 686 5.72 -7.23 17.07
N SER A 687 5.46 -8.45 17.52
CA SER A 687 6.49 -9.37 17.96
C SER A 687 7.40 -9.77 16.79
N PHE A 688 8.70 -9.88 17.05
CA PHE A 688 9.66 -10.50 16.11
C PHE A 688 9.64 -12.03 16.17
N ALA A 689 8.73 -12.63 16.94
CA ALA A 689 8.57 -14.08 16.97
C ALA A 689 8.32 -14.63 15.56
N GLY A 690 9.17 -15.55 15.11
CA GLY A 690 9.12 -16.11 13.75
C GLY A 690 9.78 -15.25 12.66
N VAL A 691 10.44 -14.15 13.02
CA VAL A 691 11.26 -13.35 12.09
C VAL A 691 12.72 -13.78 12.20
N GLU A 692 13.28 -14.25 11.09
CA GLU A 692 14.70 -14.54 10.96
C GLU A 692 15.41 -13.35 10.32
N TYR A 693 16.55 -12.95 10.89
CA TYR A 693 17.40 -11.89 10.36
C TYR A 693 18.74 -12.51 9.96
N ASP A 694 19.20 -12.18 8.75
CA ASP A 694 20.56 -12.48 8.30
C ASP A 694 21.28 -11.16 8.04
N ILE A 695 22.40 -10.93 8.73
CA ILE A 695 23.18 -9.70 8.60
C ILE A 695 24.24 -9.97 7.54
N LEU A 696 23.97 -9.50 6.32
CA LEU A 696 24.92 -9.60 5.22
C LEU A 696 25.95 -8.48 5.33
N GLU A 697 27.21 -8.83 5.56
CA GLU A 697 28.33 -7.89 5.57
C GLU A 697 28.91 -7.77 4.16
N HIS A 698 28.71 -6.63 3.52
CA HIS A 698 29.38 -6.32 2.25
C HIS A 698 30.81 -5.81 2.52
N ARG A 699 31.82 -6.60 2.16
CA ARG A 699 33.22 -6.17 2.22
C ARG A 699 33.52 -5.25 1.04
N LEU A 700 33.81 -3.99 1.34
CA LEU A 700 34.23 -3.03 0.33
C LEU A 700 35.50 -3.51 -0.38
N THR A 701 35.53 -3.39 -1.71
CA THR A 701 36.74 -3.66 -2.49
C THR A 701 37.78 -2.57 -2.26
N PRO A 702 39.08 -2.83 -2.54
CA PRO A 702 40.11 -1.79 -2.45
C PRO A 702 39.76 -0.52 -3.24
N ASP A 703 39.23 -0.66 -4.46
CA ASP A 703 38.81 0.48 -5.30
C ASP A 703 37.66 1.26 -4.67
N GLN A 704 36.68 0.58 -4.06
CA GLN A 704 35.57 1.24 -3.35
C GLN A 704 36.04 1.97 -2.09
N ILE A 705 37.02 1.40 -1.38
CA ILE A 705 37.66 2.05 -0.23
C ILE A 705 38.40 3.30 -0.69
N GLU A 706 39.18 3.22 -1.77
CA GLU A 706 39.91 4.38 -2.31
C GLU A 706 38.96 5.51 -2.74
N VAL A 707 37.85 5.17 -3.41
CA VAL A 707 36.81 6.15 -3.76
C VAL A 707 36.20 6.73 -2.49
N TYR A 708 35.82 5.91 -1.51
CA TYR A 708 35.25 6.40 -0.25
C TYR A 708 36.20 7.34 0.48
N ASP A 709 37.47 6.96 0.61
CA ASP A 709 38.51 7.75 1.27
C ASP A 709 38.75 9.07 0.53
N ALA A 710 38.79 9.06 -0.80
CA ALA A 710 38.91 10.29 -1.60
C ALA A 710 37.74 11.27 -1.36
N TYR A 711 36.51 10.75 -1.27
CA TYR A 711 35.33 11.56 -0.94
C TYR A 711 35.37 12.05 0.52
N ALA A 712 35.78 11.21 1.47
CA ALA A 712 35.90 11.55 2.87
C ALA A 712 36.97 12.63 3.12
N ASP A 713 38.11 12.54 2.42
CA ASP A 713 39.18 13.54 2.45
C ASP A 713 38.73 14.87 1.83
N ALA A 714 38.10 14.82 0.66
CA ALA A 714 37.51 16.01 0.04
C ALA A 714 36.49 16.69 0.96
N TRP A 715 35.65 15.90 1.63
CA TRP A 715 34.67 16.40 2.59
C TRP A 715 35.32 16.98 3.85
N SER A 716 36.39 16.37 4.34
CA SER A 716 37.17 16.87 5.48
C SER A 716 37.82 18.22 5.16
N ILE A 717 38.35 18.39 3.94
CA ILE A 717 38.88 19.67 3.45
C ILE A 717 37.76 20.71 3.38
N LEU A 718 36.59 20.37 2.82
CA LEU A 718 35.44 21.29 2.75
C LEU A 718 34.95 21.70 4.15
N CYS A 719 34.88 20.76 5.09
CA CYS A 719 34.50 21.03 6.48
C CYS A 719 35.52 21.92 7.20
N ALA A 720 36.82 21.68 6.98
CA ALA A 720 37.90 22.51 7.52
C ALA A 720 37.90 23.93 6.90
N ALA A 721 37.67 24.04 5.59
CA ALA A 721 37.52 25.31 4.89
C ALA A 721 36.29 26.09 5.38
N ARG A 722 35.21 25.41 5.77
CA ARG A 722 34.00 26.03 6.33
C ARG A 722 34.24 26.79 7.64
N HIS A 723 35.31 26.46 8.38
CA HIS A 723 35.70 27.17 9.60
C HIS A 723 36.65 28.36 9.34
N LYS A 724 37.15 28.54 8.11
CA LYS A 724 38.02 29.67 7.73
C LYS A 724 37.39 30.45 6.58
N ILE A 725 36.78 31.60 6.91
CA ILE A 725 36.06 32.50 5.99
C ILE A 725 36.87 32.93 4.74
N ALA A 726 38.21 32.77 4.73
CA ALA A 726 39.09 33.23 3.65
C ALA A 726 39.16 32.31 2.40
N TYR A 727 38.62 31.09 2.40
CA TYR A 727 38.84 30.11 1.31
C TYR A 727 37.62 29.84 0.42
N ARG A 728 36.74 30.84 0.24
CA ARG A 728 35.53 30.70 -0.60
C ARG A 728 35.86 30.48 -2.09
N GLU A 729 36.96 31.03 -2.60
CA GLU A 729 37.31 30.93 -4.03
C GLU A 729 37.93 29.58 -4.40
N GLU A 730 38.78 28.99 -3.55
CA GLU A 730 39.37 27.67 -3.80
C GLU A 730 38.33 26.53 -3.76
N ALA A 731 37.35 26.62 -2.85
CA ALA A 731 36.28 25.63 -2.75
C ALA A 731 35.33 25.67 -3.96
N VAL A 732 35.15 26.84 -4.58
CA VAL A 732 34.33 27.00 -5.80
C VAL A 732 35.06 26.49 -7.04
N MET A 733 36.38 26.68 -7.14
CA MET A 733 37.15 26.18 -8.28
C MET A 733 37.23 24.65 -8.33
N ARG A 734 37.36 23.97 -7.18
CA ARG A 734 37.45 22.49 -7.16
C ARG A 734 36.09 21.79 -7.31
N ARG A 735 34.97 22.47 -7.01
CA ARG A 735 33.62 21.96 -7.27
C ARG A 735 33.30 21.79 -8.76
N ASN A 736 34.00 22.51 -9.65
CA ASN A 736 33.81 22.39 -11.10
C ASN A 736 34.76 21.38 -11.75
N ALA A 737 35.68 20.78 -10.99
CA ALA A 737 36.69 19.84 -11.47
C ALA A 737 36.46 18.39 -11.01
N ALA A 738 35.49 18.16 -10.12
CA ALA A 738 34.90 16.86 -9.81
C ALA A 738 33.49 16.81 -10.40
#